data_AF-A0AAU0VW00-F1
#
_entry.id   AF-A0AAU0VW00-F1
#
_cell.length_a   1.000
_cell.length_b   1.000
_cell.length_c   1.000
_cell.angle_alpha   90.00
_cell.angle_beta   90.00
_cell.angle_gamma   90.00
#
_symmetry.space_group_name_H-M   'P 1'
#
loop_
_entity.id
_entity.type
_entity.pdbx_description
1 polymer ?
#
loop_
_entity_poly.entity_id
_entity_poly.type
_entity_poly.pdbx_seq_one_letter_code
_entity_poly.pdbx_strand_id
1 'polypeptide(L)'
;MTPNTPVTSAAQRRVQWKLIDRALAPYSTDSLIVLLQAALTSPDSQRLNDHLLLLLTRVLRTPHRPGRCSGADDLPLLVEAAMQAARRGIVTGRDPSDLRARVRGTAADDQLLVHPGQLTHPLLWMRSWQLTALATDEPLCATVGFGIGDVLELALRITDRALNHLTPAWPEPVTEDTHGHQVACHLTPAEVEAARPVAMADPVELVPDCRHPERAACALTWLTRPIKDMPLRYDPEAPLLGAVLALTAHGRRLPVPAGAATDALAPAVARLLTLIPPAEQAPVETRLQELTVSRLAQLLGLDHIPTDPGPVCRITSPSHRYDIAVVSALAGDQLAARVEEGRAALADTPPGRGRLVVYGGPRFLGPELIGDTAFLHVEEVAEILYDADGDMALWALFILELTEHPGAKGVFYEDALDAWTAWRHHTTFLPPGPDTNDVVVVRAATRDTVWERAAADADTDHVLAGVGLPGVRDFAHARHIPPDAGGRGTYTDLEHVTSQGPLLVRVATVPPLAIVAVPSGHPDSPLGPSAMAGLADALRSRLTTVGALAAHATLPDHAPLHVQLTVTDEPHQPPGTPSDSDAATAEPGERLLLHAGADPQHARIGIDIDPLFLEAFADGSKGHHILGRLLHQLIAEVRLGRDAGPGASADTFTTAWTATHPVLSLATNSWPLVAPAYTVPRTPHLHVRALRTAAAALRRARVPAGSWHGAAAYRRGGPAEQLLQTLESELVDQIRSYEPALLRELARHLNAAWSHRTRSLTQTAVNLRGPWAANWQDEAHRQDAAGATTALQLLLEQALITPPAGDRPADVIAVGELVALAELLRNTGTTAVAASRRLHDLHLDIDPSGLFTLTPAPDDEAATAAAEAEHLGFDASAYHNARQQRMIAAAAATEPTLLDAAVLAHPTWRTETPFTAPDLAPTSQLAHADQLLKQHWGCGFDALGAVLATASGWPTTPDPTSVITPKALVAASASWSGLPTDHLHAAVDRLRLHTDNATGTTDHAYTEVERRRRLLTHPLIAHHEQLLILPWLAHAALEMYGAYLDDRRLPHSDLPAPVAQALLRHRQQLDQHLELEVKNAARAAGLPHRFRLLEKTAAALGVPDLIGEIDLLVADPNTRRLWVIEVKNPTGAVAAHALIQHIQKFTGRYRDKLLDKAATVAAHAVHAAKACGVSDTHAWRVLPLMVTRTTEPSAFIADPHVPYTTADHLTAVLTSPDDPAPGWVAPPERAT
;
A
#
# COMPACT_ATOMS: atom_id res chain seq x y z
N MET A 1 -52.47 2.69 35.79
CA MET A 1 -52.96 2.77 37.19
C MET A 1 -52.33 1.65 38.00
N THR A 2 -51.84 1.99 39.20
CA THR A 2 -51.28 1.15 40.30
C THR A 2 -50.01 0.32 40.04
N PRO A 3 -49.09 0.17 41.03
CA PRO A 3 -48.42 1.22 41.82
C PRO A 3 -46.88 0.99 42.02
N ASN A 4 -46.23 2.08 42.43
CA ASN A 4 -44.91 2.27 43.03
C ASN A 4 -44.20 1.10 43.74
N THR A 5 -42.96 0.82 43.32
CA THR A 5 -41.72 0.89 44.14
C THR A 5 -40.50 0.80 43.20
N PRO A 6 -39.43 1.60 43.35
CA PRO A 6 -38.19 1.31 42.65
C PRO A 6 -37.62 0.02 43.24
N VAL A 7 -37.60 -1.02 42.43
CA VAL A 7 -37.03 -2.32 42.79
C VAL A 7 -35.53 -2.10 43.03
N THR A 8 -35.08 -2.16 44.27
CA THR A 8 -33.65 -2.01 44.65
C THR A 8 -32.76 -3.00 43.89
N SER A 9 -31.48 -2.68 43.64
CA SER A 9 -30.50 -3.56 42.97
C SER A 9 -30.39 -4.97 43.59
N ALA A 10 -30.70 -5.12 44.89
CA ALA A 10 -30.76 -6.42 45.58
C ALA A 10 -31.93 -7.32 45.12
N ALA A 11 -33.04 -6.76 44.65
CA ALA A 11 -34.20 -7.51 44.18
C ALA A 11 -34.09 -7.93 42.69
N GLN A 12 -33.28 -7.21 41.89
CA GLN A 12 -32.85 -7.66 40.55
C GLN A 12 -31.85 -8.83 40.60
N ARG A 13 -31.17 -9.05 41.73
CA ARG A 13 -30.21 -10.17 41.92
C ARG A 13 -30.85 -11.52 42.33
N ARG A 14 -32.18 -11.59 42.53
CA ARG A 14 -32.87 -12.79 43.06
C ARG A 14 -33.55 -13.60 41.96
N VAL A 15 -32.92 -14.70 41.55
CA VAL A 15 -33.43 -15.68 40.57
C VAL A 15 -34.63 -16.48 41.12
N GLN A 16 -35.69 -16.64 40.32
CA GLN A 16 -36.87 -17.44 40.67
C GLN A 16 -36.71 -18.93 40.32
N TRP A 17 -35.96 -19.67 41.14
CA TRP A 17 -35.62 -21.08 40.88
C TRP A 17 -36.80 -22.02 40.61
N LYS A 18 -37.99 -21.76 41.17
CA LYS A 18 -39.18 -22.59 40.94
C LYS A 18 -39.63 -22.65 39.47
N LEU A 19 -39.42 -21.58 38.71
CA LEU A 19 -39.76 -21.55 37.28
C LEU A 19 -38.83 -22.46 36.48
N ILE A 20 -37.52 -22.35 36.74
CA ILE A 20 -36.49 -23.22 36.15
C ILE A 20 -36.74 -24.69 36.54
N ASP A 21 -36.98 -24.97 37.82
CA ASP A 21 -37.23 -26.33 38.31
C ASP A 21 -38.43 -27.00 37.62
N ARG A 22 -39.48 -26.22 37.33
CA ARG A 22 -40.67 -26.69 36.63
C ARG A 22 -40.38 -27.03 35.17
N ALA A 23 -39.58 -26.21 34.50
CA ALA A 23 -39.18 -26.41 33.12
C ALA A 23 -38.23 -27.62 32.96
N LEU A 24 -37.32 -27.83 33.91
CA LEU A 24 -36.37 -28.95 33.90
C LEU A 24 -36.98 -30.29 34.31
N ALA A 25 -38.07 -30.30 35.09
CA ALA A 25 -38.66 -31.51 35.67
C ALA A 25 -38.97 -32.68 34.71
N PRO A 26 -39.37 -32.47 33.44
CA PRO A 26 -39.69 -33.57 32.52
C PRO A 26 -38.50 -34.40 32.03
N TYR A 27 -37.27 -33.85 32.08
CA TYR A 27 -36.12 -34.37 31.35
C TYR A 27 -35.12 -35.10 32.25
N SER A 28 -34.33 -36.02 31.68
CA SER A 28 -33.25 -36.68 32.41
C SER A 28 -32.07 -35.72 32.61
N THR A 29 -31.39 -35.85 33.76
CA THR A 29 -30.22 -35.02 34.08
C THR A 29 -29.12 -35.13 33.01
N ASP A 30 -28.80 -36.34 32.56
CA ASP A 30 -27.73 -36.57 31.58
C ASP A 30 -28.04 -35.93 30.22
N SER A 31 -29.30 -36.02 29.75
CA SER A 31 -29.68 -35.39 28.47
C SER A 31 -29.67 -33.85 28.54
N LEU A 32 -30.06 -33.28 29.68
CA LEU A 32 -30.00 -31.84 29.91
C LEU A 32 -28.55 -31.32 29.95
N ILE A 33 -27.61 -32.08 30.53
CA ILE A 33 -26.19 -31.70 30.53
C ILE A 33 -25.67 -31.63 29.09
N VAL A 34 -25.94 -32.66 28.28
CA VAL A 34 -25.51 -32.69 26.86
C VAL A 34 -26.14 -31.53 26.07
N LEU A 35 -27.45 -31.32 26.20
CA LEU A 35 -28.16 -30.23 25.51
C LEU A 35 -27.59 -28.85 25.86
N LEU A 36 -27.35 -28.58 27.15
CA LEU A 36 -26.86 -27.28 27.60
C LEU A 36 -25.38 -27.07 27.24
N GLN A 37 -24.55 -28.12 27.25
CA GLN A 37 -23.17 -28.06 26.77
C GLN A 37 -23.11 -27.76 25.26
N ALA A 38 -23.99 -28.39 24.46
CA ALA A 38 -24.12 -28.09 23.04
C ALA A 38 -24.53 -26.62 22.82
N ALA A 39 -25.56 -26.16 23.52
CA ALA A 39 -26.04 -24.78 23.42
C ALA A 39 -24.96 -23.75 23.85
N LEU A 40 -24.21 -24.02 24.92
CA LEU A 40 -23.16 -23.11 25.42
C LEU A 40 -21.93 -23.02 24.52
N THR A 41 -21.77 -23.97 23.59
CA THR A 41 -20.65 -24.02 22.63
C THR A 41 -21.14 -23.70 21.21
N SER A 42 -22.45 -23.49 21.02
CA SER A 42 -23.03 -23.21 19.70
C SER A 42 -22.89 -21.72 19.36
N PRO A 43 -22.46 -21.37 18.13
CA PRO A 43 -22.28 -19.98 17.72
C PRO A 43 -23.56 -19.15 17.82
N ASP A 44 -24.73 -19.75 17.56
CA ASP A 44 -26.01 -19.05 17.48
C ASP A 44 -26.64 -18.82 18.86
N SER A 45 -26.06 -19.40 19.92
CA SER A 45 -26.58 -19.33 21.30
C SER A 45 -25.70 -18.47 22.23
N GLN A 46 -24.61 -17.89 21.75
CA GLN A 46 -23.65 -17.13 22.57
C GLN A 46 -24.28 -15.96 23.33
N ARG A 47 -25.26 -15.26 22.75
CA ARG A 47 -25.98 -14.16 23.42
C ARG A 47 -26.75 -14.61 24.68
N LEU A 48 -27.01 -15.92 24.81
CA LEU A 48 -27.75 -16.52 25.92
C LEU A 48 -26.83 -17.16 26.97
N ASN A 49 -25.51 -16.99 26.86
CA ASN A 49 -24.50 -17.66 27.69
C ASN A 49 -24.84 -17.62 29.19
N ASP A 50 -25.19 -16.44 29.72
CA ASP A 50 -25.54 -16.27 31.13
C ASP A 50 -26.77 -17.08 31.56
N HIS A 51 -27.83 -17.09 30.74
CA HIS A 51 -29.06 -17.81 31.03
C HIS A 51 -28.86 -19.32 30.90
N LEU A 52 -28.06 -19.76 29.93
CA LEU A 52 -27.70 -21.16 29.73
C LEU A 52 -26.79 -21.68 30.86
N LEU A 53 -25.79 -20.91 31.29
CA LEU A 53 -24.95 -21.26 32.44
C LEU A 53 -25.78 -21.33 33.73
N LEU A 54 -26.77 -20.44 33.91
CA LEU A 54 -27.71 -20.50 35.04
C LEU A 54 -28.51 -21.82 35.05
N LEU A 55 -29.01 -22.25 33.89
CA LEU A 55 -29.71 -23.54 33.73
C LEU A 55 -28.78 -24.71 34.05
N LEU A 56 -27.57 -24.74 33.46
CA LEU A 56 -26.59 -25.80 33.67
C LEU A 56 -26.23 -25.92 35.15
N THR A 57 -25.91 -24.80 35.80
CA THR A 57 -25.57 -24.79 37.22
C THR A 57 -26.74 -25.27 38.09
N ARG A 58 -27.99 -25.00 37.69
CA ARG A 58 -29.17 -25.53 38.39
C ARG A 58 -29.32 -27.04 38.22
N VAL A 59 -29.16 -27.56 36.99
CA VAL A 59 -29.19 -29.00 36.68
C VAL A 59 -28.15 -29.76 37.51
N LEU A 60 -26.93 -29.22 37.60
CA LEU A 60 -25.83 -29.83 38.35
C LEU A 60 -26.04 -29.82 39.88
N ARG A 61 -26.80 -28.86 40.43
CA ARG A 61 -27.10 -28.78 41.88
C ARG A 61 -28.31 -29.59 42.32
N THR A 62 -29.26 -29.85 41.44
CA THR A 62 -30.40 -30.72 41.75
C THR A 62 -29.95 -32.19 41.78
N PRO A 63 -30.55 -33.07 42.60
CA PRO A 63 -30.21 -34.50 42.56
C PRO A 63 -30.42 -35.10 41.16
N HIS A 64 -29.58 -36.08 40.80
CA HIS A 64 -29.71 -36.83 39.54
C HIS A 64 -31.12 -37.44 39.41
N ARG A 65 -31.76 -37.27 38.24
CA ARG A 65 -33.13 -37.72 37.98
C ARG A 65 -33.24 -38.45 36.64
N PRO A 66 -33.97 -39.58 36.58
CA PRO A 66 -34.41 -40.16 35.32
C PRO A 66 -35.57 -39.34 34.73
N GLY A 67 -35.68 -39.31 33.40
CA GLY A 67 -36.69 -38.54 32.67
C GLY A 67 -36.61 -38.78 31.16
N ARG A 68 -37.38 -38.04 30.36
CA ARG A 68 -37.29 -38.10 28.88
C ARG A 68 -35.98 -37.48 28.41
N CYS A 69 -35.45 -37.94 27.28
CA CYS A 69 -34.28 -37.30 26.65
C CYS A 69 -34.69 -35.91 26.13
N SER A 70 -33.96 -34.86 26.51
CA SER A 70 -34.12 -33.52 25.93
C SER A 70 -33.37 -33.43 24.59
N GLY A 71 -34.00 -32.81 23.59
CA GLY A 71 -33.40 -32.53 22.27
C GLY A 71 -33.31 -31.05 21.96
N ALA A 72 -32.82 -30.71 20.77
CA ALA A 72 -32.68 -29.34 20.31
C ALA A 72 -34.00 -28.53 20.38
N ASP A 73 -35.13 -29.14 20.01
CA ASP A 73 -36.46 -28.52 20.03
C ASP A 73 -36.95 -28.12 21.43
N ASP A 74 -36.35 -28.67 22.50
CA ASP A 74 -36.72 -28.36 23.87
C ASP A 74 -36.03 -27.09 24.41
N LEU A 75 -34.94 -26.63 23.76
CA LEU A 75 -34.11 -25.53 24.23
C LEU A 75 -34.84 -24.18 24.35
N PRO A 76 -35.68 -23.74 23.38
CA PRO A 76 -36.37 -22.46 23.47
C PRO A 76 -37.24 -22.32 24.75
N LEU A 77 -37.94 -23.40 25.14
CA LEU A 77 -38.76 -23.43 26.35
C LEU A 77 -37.92 -23.29 27.63
N LEU A 78 -36.73 -23.90 27.65
CA LEU A 78 -35.80 -23.81 28.78
C LEU A 78 -35.22 -22.41 28.91
N VAL A 79 -34.81 -21.81 27.78
CA VAL A 79 -34.29 -20.43 27.74
C VAL A 79 -35.34 -19.43 28.17
N GLU A 80 -36.58 -19.55 27.69
CA GLU A 80 -37.69 -18.67 28.10
C GLU A 80 -37.92 -18.74 29.62
N ALA A 81 -37.92 -19.94 30.18
CA ALA A 81 -38.04 -20.13 31.63
C ALA A 81 -36.88 -19.49 32.41
N ALA A 82 -35.65 -19.56 31.88
CA ALA A 82 -34.48 -18.92 32.48
C ALA A 82 -34.56 -17.38 32.43
N MET A 83 -34.96 -16.81 31.29
CA MET A 83 -35.15 -15.36 31.12
C MET A 83 -36.24 -14.83 32.06
N GLN A 84 -37.39 -15.51 32.14
CA GLN A 84 -38.47 -15.18 33.07
C GLN A 84 -38.02 -15.30 34.54
N ALA A 85 -37.25 -16.34 34.88
CA ALA A 85 -36.75 -16.56 36.23
C ALA A 85 -35.69 -15.53 36.65
N ALA A 86 -34.84 -15.10 35.74
CA ALA A 86 -33.79 -14.10 35.96
C ALA A 86 -34.36 -12.66 35.99
N ARG A 87 -35.55 -12.42 35.40
CA ARG A 87 -36.22 -11.11 35.32
C ARG A 87 -35.37 -10.01 34.67
N ARG A 88 -34.55 -10.38 33.69
CA ARG A 88 -33.72 -9.46 32.89
C ARG A 88 -33.56 -9.97 31.47
N GLY A 89 -33.36 -9.02 30.55
CA GLY A 89 -33.08 -9.29 29.15
C GLY A 89 -31.64 -9.76 28.92
N ILE A 90 -31.32 -9.96 27.64
CA ILE A 90 -29.98 -10.26 27.16
C ILE A 90 -29.21 -8.94 27.08
N VAL A 91 -28.03 -8.90 27.69
CA VAL A 91 -27.14 -7.73 27.66
C VAL A 91 -25.84 -8.21 27.05
N THR A 92 -25.61 -7.90 25.77
CA THR A 92 -24.32 -8.13 25.10
C THR A 92 -23.83 -6.78 24.62
N GLY A 93 -22.70 -6.30 25.15
CA GLY A 93 -22.12 -5.01 24.79
C GLY A 93 -21.58 -4.96 23.35
N ARG A 94 -21.16 -6.12 22.81
CA ARG A 94 -20.73 -6.33 21.43
C ARG A 94 -21.45 -7.53 20.82
N ASP A 95 -21.43 -7.62 19.50
CA ASP A 95 -21.87 -8.81 18.77
C ASP A 95 -20.95 -10.00 19.12
N PRO A 96 -21.50 -11.21 19.34
CA PRO A 96 -20.69 -12.38 19.62
C PRO A 96 -19.72 -12.69 18.48
N SER A 97 -18.49 -13.03 18.84
CA SER A 97 -17.48 -13.51 17.92
C SER A 97 -17.89 -14.84 17.28
N ASP A 98 -17.81 -14.97 15.96
CA ASP A 98 -18.20 -16.21 15.28
C ASP A 98 -17.17 -17.32 15.55
N LEU A 99 -17.65 -18.44 16.11
CA LEU A 99 -16.87 -19.63 16.40
C LEU A 99 -16.52 -20.42 15.14
N ARG A 100 -17.32 -20.28 14.07
CA ARG A 100 -17.11 -20.97 12.79
C ARG A 100 -15.81 -20.54 12.11
N ALA A 101 -15.26 -19.39 12.49
CA ALA A 101 -13.99 -18.87 11.99
C ALA A 101 -12.74 -19.66 12.44
N ARG A 102 -12.88 -20.59 13.41
CA ARG A 102 -11.78 -21.48 13.86
C ARG A 102 -10.51 -20.75 14.33
N VAL A 103 -10.70 -19.64 15.02
CA VAL A 103 -9.63 -18.86 15.65
C VAL A 103 -8.82 -19.73 16.61
N ARG A 104 -7.49 -19.60 16.56
CA ARG A 104 -6.56 -20.34 17.40
C ARG A 104 -5.75 -19.43 18.31
N GLY A 105 -5.30 -19.99 19.42
CA GLY A 105 -4.37 -19.38 20.35
C GLY A 105 -3.23 -20.34 20.64
N THR A 106 -2.04 -19.79 20.86
CA THR A 106 -0.84 -20.59 21.14
C THR A 106 -0.81 -21.02 22.60
N ALA A 107 -0.51 -22.27 22.89
CA ALA A 107 -0.13 -22.72 24.22
C ALA A 107 0.88 -23.85 24.12
N ALA A 108 1.99 -23.74 24.86
CA ALA A 108 3.05 -24.75 24.85
C ALA A 108 3.53 -25.14 23.44
N ASP A 109 3.65 -24.15 22.55
CA ASP A 109 4.04 -24.29 21.13
C ASP A 109 2.96 -24.93 20.21
N ASP A 110 1.82 -25.36 20.76
CA ASP A 110 0.66 -25.84 20.00
C ASP A 110 -0.33 -24.72 19.67
N GLN A 111 -1.01 -24.85 18.52
CA GLN A 111 -2.08 -23.95 18.07
C GLN A 111 -3.45 -24.59 18.33
N LEU A 112 -4.17 -24.10 19.36
CA LEU A 112 -5.41 -24.70 19.87
C LEU A 112 -6.62 -23.81 19.58
N LEU A 113 -7.79 -24.41 19.27
CA LEU A 113 -9.01 -23.65 19.02
C LEU A 113 -9.50 -22.92 20.28
N VAL A 114 -9.80 -21.64 20.12
CA VAL A 114 -10.23 -20.75 21.21
C VAL A 114 -11.74 -20.56 21.17
N HIS A 115 -12.38 -20.59 22.34
CA HIS A 115 -13.72 -20.06 22.51
C HIS A 115 -13.61 -18.66 23.13
N PRO A 116 -14.28 -17.61 22.60
CA PRO A 116 -14.11 -16.23 23.06
C PRO A 116 -14.62 -16.02 24.49
N GLY A 117 -15.66 -16.77 24.88
CA GLY A 117 -16.27 -16.64 26.20
C GLY A 117 -17.07 -15.35 26.30
N GLN A 118 -16.95 -14.64 27.41
CA GLN A 118 -17.50 -13.32 27.66
C GLN A 118 -16.40 -12.25 27.81
N LEU A 119 -15.14 -12.61 27.65
CA LEU A 119 -14.02 -11.66 27.71
C LEU A 119 -14.06 -10.72 26.52
N THR A 120 -13.85 -9.43 26.77
CA THR A 120 -13.56 -8.45 25.72
C THR A 120 -12.14 -8.70 25.19
N HIS A 121 -11.98 -8.91 23.88
CA HIS A 121 -10.68 -9.20 23.26
C HIS A 121 -9.94 -10.39 23.90
N PRO A 122 -10.51 -11.61 23.90
CA PRO A 122 -9.98 -12.76 24.64
C PRO A 122 -8.51 -13.10 24.28
N LEU A 123 -8.14 -12.91 23.00
CA LEU A 123 -6.78 -13.14 22.53
C LEU A 123 -5.76 -12.14 23.11
N LEU A 124 -6.16 -10.90 23.38
CA LEU A 124 -5.30 -9.90 24.04
C LEU A 124 -4.98 -10.32 25.47
N TRP A 125 -6.00 -10.76 26.22
CA TRP A 125 -5.82 -11.25 27.58
C TRP A 125 -4.92 -12.48 27.65
N MET A 126 -5.11 -13.44 26.75
CA MET A 126 -4.28 -14.64 26.68
C MET A 126 -2.80 -14.30 26.49
N ARG A 127 -2.46 -13.38 25.56
CA ARG A 127 -1.08 -12.95 25.35
C ARG A 127 -0.50 -12.19 26.54
N SER A 128 -1.28 -11.30 27.14
CA SER A 128 -0.90 -10.59 28.37
C SER A 128 -0.58 -11.59 29.50
N TRP A 129 -1.37 -12.64 29.66
CA TRP A 129 -1.14 -13.68 30.66
C TRP A 129 0.05 -14.59 30.32
N GLN A 130 0.31 -14.87 29.04
CA GLN A 130 1.51 -15.59 28.62
C GLN A 130 2.79 -14.80 28.96
N LEU A 131 2.81 -13.50 28.65
CA LEU A 131 3.94 -12.63 29.02
C LEU A 131 4.11 -12.56 30.54
N THR A 132 3.00 -12.47 31.29
CA THR A 132 3.03 -12.48 32.76
C THR A 132 3.55 -13.81 33.32
N ALA A 133 3.15 -14.94 32.72
CA ALA A 133 3.58 -16.28 33.11
C ALA A 133 5.10 -16.44 33.03
N LEU A 134 5.76 -15.84 32.02
CA LEU A 134 7.21 -15.84 31.88
C LEU A 134 7.94 -15.17 33.07
N ALA A 135 7.28 -14.26 33.79
CA ALA A 135 7.82 -13.64 35.01
C ALA A 135 7.41 -14.41 36.29
N THR A 136 6.22 -14.99 36.33
CA THR A 136 5.62 -15.50 37.58
C THR A 136 5.68 -17.01 37.76
N ASP A 137 5.85 -17.79 36.70
CA ASP A 137 5.61 -19.25 36.76
C ASP A 137 6.65 -19.99 37.59
N GLU A 138 7.92 -19.57 37.57
CA GLU A 138 8.96 -20.18 38.40
C GLU A 138 8.64 -20.11 39.91
N PRO A 139 8.38 -18.92 40.51
CA PRO A 139 8.01 -18.83 41.93
C PRO A 139 6.64 -19.44 42.24
N LEU A 140 5.68 -19.40 41.31
CA LEU A 140 4.39 -20.08 41.48
C LEU A 140 4.54 -21.60 41.50
N CYS A 141 5.32 -22.17 40.59
CA CYS A 141 5.60 -23.60 40.55
C CYS A 141 6.25 -24.07 41.85
N ALA A 142 7.17 -23.28 42.42
CA ALA A 142 7.78 -23.59 43.72
C ALA A 142 6.78 -23.54 44.88
N THR A 143 5.73 -22.70 44.79
CA THR A 143 4.77 -22.46 45.88
C THR A 143 3.55 -23.38 45.83
N VAL A 144 2.97 -23.58 44.64
CA VAL A 144 1.70 -24.32 44.46
C VAL A 144 1.83 -25.54 43.52
N GLY A 145 3.00 -25.77 42.93
CA GLY A 145 3.28 -26.93 42.07
C GLY A 145 2.94 -26.75 40.59
N PHE A 146 2.45 -25.59 40.18
CA PHE A 146 2.10 -25.24 38.80
C PHE A 146 2.10 -23.70 38.61
N GLY A 147 2.12 -23.23 37.36
CA GLY A 147 2.13 -21.82 36.98
C GLY A 147 0.86 -21.34 36.26
N ILE A 148 0.88 -20.09 35.79
CA ILE A 148 -0.16 -19.52 34.93
C ILE A 148 -0.17 -20.22 33.57
N GLY A 149 1.00 -20.55 33.00
CA GLY A 149 1.12 -21.25 31.73
C GLY A 149 0.39 -22.60 31.72
N ASP A 150 0.51 -23.37 32.80
CA ASP A 150 -0.18 -24.67 32.95
C ASP A 150 -1.72 -24.51 32.98
N VAL A 151 -2.22 -23.42 33.57
CA VAL A 151 -3.66 -23.10 33.62
C VAL A 151 -4.18 -22.67 32.25
N LEU A 152 -3.42 -21.85 31.53
CA LEU A 152 -3.73 -21.44 30.16
C LEU A 152 -3.82 -22.64 29.21
N GLU A 153 -2.82 -23.53 29.25
CA GLU A 153 -2.80 -24.73 28.41
C GLU A 153 -4.02 -25.62 28.69
N LEU A 154 -4.33 -25.89 29.96
CA LEU A 154 -5.50 -26.70 30.33
C LEU A 154 -6.82 -26.10 29.85
N ALA A 155 -7.02 -24.79 30.03
CA ALA A 155 -8.23 -24.12 29.57
C ALA A 155 -8.37 -24.24 28.04
N LEU A 156 -7.28 -24.03 27.30
CA LEU A 156 -7.25 -24.12 25.85
C LEU A 156 -7.43 -25.55 25.33
N ARG A 157 -6.93 -26.58 26.03
CA ARG A 157 -7.20 -27.99 25.69
C ARG A 157 -8.68 -28.34 25.89
N ILE A 158 -9.34 -27.76 26.89
CA ILE A 158 -10.79 -27.93 27.10
C ILE A 158 -11.57 -27.27 25.96
N THR A 159 -11.24 -26.03 25.59
CA THR A 159 -11.90 -25.34 24.47
C THR A 159 -11.66 -26.08 23.15
N ASP A 160 -10.42 -26.48 22.89
CA ASP A 160 -10.04 -27.17 21.66
C ASP A 160 -10.74 -28.51 21.49
N ARG A 161 -10.78 -29.34 22.54
CA ARG A 161 -11.50 -30.63 22.50
C ARG A 161 -12.99 -30.42 22.21
N ALA A 162 -13.63 -29.42 22.82
CA ALA A 162 -15.04 -29.12 22.58
C ALA A 162 -15.27 -28.63 21.15
N LEU A 163 -14.52 -27.63 20.70
CA LEU A 163 -14.69 -27.03 19.38
C LEU A 163 -14.37 -28.02 18.25
N ASN A 164 -13.34 -28.86 18.37
CA ASN A 164 -13.03 -29.87 17.36
C ASN A 164 -14.14 -30.91 17.17
N HIS A 165 -14.91 -31.22 18.22
CA HIS A 165 -16.05 -32.14 18.10
C HIS A 165 -17.29 -31.46 17.52
N LEU A 166 -17.57 -30.21 17.89
CA LEU A 166 -18.80 -29.52 17.48
C LEU A 166 -18.70 -28.81 16.12
N THR A 167 -17.53 -28.30 15.74
CA THR A 167 -17.36 -27.51 14.50
C THR A 167 -17.92 -28.20 13.25
N PRO A 168 -17.68 -29.52 13.01
CA PRO A 168 -18.22 -30.20 11.83
C PRO A 168 -19.75 -30.34 11.79
N ALA A 169 -20.42 -30.11 12.93
CA ALA A 169 -21.88 -30.24 13.07
C ALA A 169 -22.62 -28.90 12.97
N TRP A 170 -21.90 -27.76 12.94
CA TRP A 170 -22.53 -26.45 12.84
C TRP A 170 -23.11 -26.20 11.45
N PRO A 171 -24.30 -25.60 11.37
CA PRO A 171 -24.85 -25.17 10.10
C PRO A 171 -24.08 -23.97 9.53
N GLU A 172 -24.12 -23.83 8.21
CA GLU A 172 -23.69 -22.60 7.53
C GLU A 172 -24.44 -21.38 8.10
N PRO A 173 -23.80 -20.20 8.16
CA PRO A 173 -24.43 -18.99 8.67
C PRO A 173 -25.63 -18.60 7.80
N VAL A 174 -26.75 -18.26 8.44
CA VAL A 174 -27.95 -17.80 7.74
C VAL A 174 -27.70 -16.37 7.23
N THR A 175 -27.66 -16.19 5.92
CA THR A 175 -27.27 -14.94 5.23
C THR A 175 -28.40 -13.91 5.07
N GLU A 176 -29.60 -14.13 5.63
CA GLU A 176 -30.70 -13.18 5.50
C GLU A 176 -30.66 -12.09 6.60
N ASP A 177 -30.33 -10.86 6.17
CA ASP A 177 -30.53 -9.56 6.85
C ASP A 177 -32.02 -9.30 7.16
N THR A 178 -32.70 -10.21 7.86
CA THR A 178 -34.03 -9.92 8.39
C THR A 178 -33.87 -8.98 9.58
N HIS A 179 -34.16 -7.71 9.31
CA HIS A 179 -34.28 -6.60 10.25
C HIS A 179 -35.38 -6.86 11.31
N GLY A 180 -35.11 -7.77 12.22
CA GLY A 180 -35.90 -8.03 13.41
C GLY A 180 -34.99 -8.70 14.43
N HIS A 181 -34.67 -7.99 15.51
CA HIS A 181 -33.91 -8.48 16.66
C HIS A 181 -34.69 -9.56 17.44
N GLN A 182 -35.21 -10.60 16.78
CA GLN A 182 -35.65 -11.80 17.47
C GLN A 182 -34.40 -12.58 17.83
N VAL A 183 -34.04 -12.55 19.10
CA VAL A 183 -33.06 -13.49 19.68
C VAL A 183 -33.63 -14.89 19.49
N ALA A 184 -33.28 -15.54 18.39
CA ALA A 184 -33.68 -16.90 18.08
C ALA A 184 -32.54 -17.84 18.47
N CYS A 185 -32.81 -18.72 19.44
CA CYS A 185 -31.89 -19.76 19.85
C CYS A 185 -32.03 -20.93 18.87
N HIS A 186 -31.16 -20.98 17.87
CA HIS A 186 -31.08 -22.07 16.92
C HIS A 186 -30.02 -23.07 17.37
N LEU A 187 -30.43 -24.32 17.59
CA LEU A 187 -29.56 -25.46 17.88
C LEU A 187 -30.07 -26.63 17.04
N THR A 188 -29.17 -27.41 16.45
CA THR A 188 -29.54 -28.57 15.63
C THR A 188 -29.39 -29.89 16.39
N PRO A 189 -30.12 -30.96 15.99
CA PRO A 189 -29.88 -32.29 16.54
C PRO A 189 -28.45 -32.81 16.32
N ALA A 190 -27.80 -32.42 15.22
CA ALA A 190 -26.42 -32.79 14.91
C ALA A 190 -25.44 -32.22 15.96
N GLU A 191 -25.62 -30.97 16.38
CA GLU A 191 -24.83 -30.35 17.44
C GLU A 191 -24.99 -31.06 18.79
N VAL A 192 -26.22 -31.47 19.14
CA VAL A 192 -26.49 -32.19 20.40
C VAL A 192 -25.80 -33.56 20.40
N GLU A 193 -25.81 -34.29 19.27
CA GLU A 193 -25.09 -35.55 19.17
C GLU A 193 -23.57 -35.37 19.16
N ALA A 194 -23.06 -34.33 18.49
CA ALA A 194 -21.63 -34.00 18.48
C ALA A 194 -21.09 -33.61 19.87
N ALA A 195 -21.93 -33.00 20.72
CA ALA A 195 -21.56 -32.62 22.09
C ALA A 195 -21.52 -33.82 23.06
N ARG A 196 -22.21 -34.93 22.77
CA ARG A 196 -22.30 -36.11 23.64
C ARG A 196 -20.94 -36.66 24.13
N PRO A 197 -19.93 -36.88 23.27
CA PRO A 197 -18.62 -37.40 23.69
C PRO A 197 -17.82 -36.44 24.58
N VAL A 198 -18.09 -35.13 24.53
CA VAL A 198 -17.32 -34.12 25.27
C VAL A 198 -18.03 -33.63 26.54
N ALA A 199 -19.37 -33.59 26.55
CA ALA A 199 -20.16 -33.06 27.65
C ALA A 199 -20.01 -33.82 28.98
N MET A 200 -19.64 -35.10 28.92
CA MET A 200 -19.48 -35.98 30.08
C MET A 200 -18.07 -36.57 30.24
N ALA A 201 -17.12 -36.20 29.38
CA ALA A 201 -15.74 -36.67 29.46
C ALA A 201 -15.04 -36.15 30.71
N ASP A 202 -14.21 -36.96 31.36
CA ASP A 202 -13.45 -36.47 32.51
C ASP A 202 -12.29 -35.60 32.02
N PRO A 203 -12.17 -34.32 32.45
CA PRO A 203 -11.06 -33.46 32.02
C PRO A 203 -9.68 -33.97 32.42
N VAL A 204 -9.57 -34.97 33.31
CA VAL A 204 -8.29 -35.65 33.60
C VAL A 204 -7.68 -36.32 32.37
N GLU A 205 -8.50 -36.69 31.38
CA GLU A 205 -8.05 -37.29 30.13
C GLU A 205 -7.18 -36.34 29.28
N LEU A 206 -7.24 -35.02 29.52
CA LEU A 206 -6.46 -34.00 28.80
C LEU A 206 -5.05 -33.79 29.39
N VAL A 207 -4.82 -34.27 30.61
CA VAL A 207 -3.55 -34.05 31.33
C VAL A 207 -2.34 -34.67 30.61
N PRO A 208 -2.40 -35.89 30.02
CA PRO A 208 -1.28 -36.48 29.30
C PRO A 208 -0.85 -35.70 28.06
N ASP A 209 -1.78 -34.93 27.46
CA ASP A 209 -1.54 -34.13 26.26
C ASP A 209 -0.88 -32.78 26.60
N CYS A 210 -0.76 -32.43 27.88
CA CYS A 210 -0.12 -31.19 28.31
C CYS A 210 1.41 -31.32 28.35
N ARG A 211 2.14 -30.23 28.09
CA ARG A 211 3.62 -30.21 28.10
C ARG A 211 4.21 -30.69 29.43
N HIS A 212 3.55 -30.38 30.54
CA HIS A 212 3.94 -30.80 31.88
C HIS A 212 2.78 -31.50 32.61
N PRO A 213 2.56 -32.81 32.37
CA PRO A 213 1.38 -33.52 32.89
C PRO A 213 1.22 -33.48 34.41
N GLU A 214 2.31 -33.53 35.18
CA GLU A 214 2.24 -33.46 36.65
C GLU A 214 1.73 -32.10 37.14
N ARG A 215 2.20 -31.00 36.53
CA ARG A 215 1.78 -29.63 36.86
C ARG A 215 0.33 -29.40 36.44
N ALA A 216 -0.03 -29.87 35.25
CA ALA A 216 -1.40 -29.84 34.76
C ALA A 216 -2.36 -30.62 35.68
N ALA A 217 -1.96 -31.78 36.20
CA ALA A 217 -2.78 -32.51 37.18
C ALA A 217 -3.01 -31.71 38.48
N CYS A 218 -1.98 -31.02 38.97
CA CYS A 218 -2.07 -30.14 40.14
C CYS A 218 -2.99 -28.94 39.86
N ALA A 219 -2.82 -28.26 38.73
CA ALA A 219 -3.63 -27.14 38.29
C ALA A 219 -5.11 -27.54 38.14
N LEU A 220 -5.40 -28.66 37.47
CA LEU A 220 -6.76 -29.18 37.32
C LEU A 220 -7.40 -29.49 38.68
N THR A 221 -6.65 -30.07 39.61
CA THR A 221 -7.14 -30.33 40.97
C THR A 221 -7.48 -29.03 41.71
N TRP A 222 -6.63 -28.00 41.59
CA TRP A 222 -6.86 -26.68 42.19
C TRP A 222 -8.08 -25.94 41.60
N LEU A 223 -8.33 -26.15 40.30
CA LEU A 223 -9.45 -25.59 39.53
C LEU A 223 -10.71 -26.47 39.56
N THR A 224 -10.68 -27.61 40.26
CA THR A 224 -11.86 -28.47 40.43
C THR A 224 -12.64 -28.05 41.67
N ARG A 225 -13.94 -27.78 41.52
CA ARG A 225 -14.82 -27.41 42.66
C ARG A 225 -16.08 -28.28 42.76
N PRO A 226 -16.52 -28.67 43.97
CA PRO A 226 -17.84 -29.27 44.14
C PRO A 226 -18.93 -28.25 43.86
N ILE A 227 -19.91 -28.59 43.03
CA ILE A 227 -20.99 -27.68 42.61
C ILE A 227 -21.81 -27.12 43.80
N LYS A 228 -21.90 -27.88 44.90
CA LYS A 228 -22.60 -27.51 46.13
C LYS A 228 -21.94 -26.33 46.86
N ASP A 229 -20.63 -26.16 46.69
CA ASP A 229 -19.81 -25.17 47.40
C ASP A 229 -19.71 -23.86 46.60
N MET A 230 -20.22 -23.84 45.36
CA MET A 230 -20.22 -22.65 44.52
C MET A 230 -21.33 -21.66 44.92
N PRO A 231 -20.99 -20.38 45.13
CA PRO A 231 -21.98 -19.34 45.34
C PRO A 231 -22.71 -19.06 44.01
N LEU A 232 -24.02 -19.31 43.95
CA LEU A 232 -24.87 -18.85 42.83
C LEU A 232 -25.19 -17.36 42.97
N ARG A 233 -24.14 -16.53 42.99
CA ARG A 233 -24.30 -15.08 42.96
C ARG A 233 -24.02 -14.66 41.54
N TYR A 234 -25.07 -14.25 40.86
CA TYR A 234 -24.90 -13.58 39.59
C TYR A 234 -24.40 -12.16 39.83
N ASP A 235 -23.27 -11.84 39.23
CA ASP A 235 -22.71 -10.51 39.10
C ASP A 235 -22.51 -10.24 37.61
N PRO A 236 -23.16 -9.23 37.01
CA PRO A 236 -22.99 -8.95 35.57
C PRO A 236 -21.54 -8.59 35.21
N GLU A 237 -20.73 -8.15 36.18
CA GLU A 237 -19.34 -7.75 35.97
C GLU A 237 -18.32 -8.87 36.27
N ALA A 238 -18.77 -10.10 36.57
CA ALA A 238 -17.87 -11.20 36.88
C ALA A 238 -18.35 -12.56 36.34
N PRO A 239 -17.43 -13.44 35.87
CA PRO A 239 -17.77 -14.79 35.43
C PRO A 239 -18.55 -15.57 36.48
N LEU A 240 -19.69 -16.16 36.10
CA LEU A 240 -20.60 -16.85 37.02
C LEU A 240 -19.92 -18.00 37.80
N LEU A 241 -19.02 -18.74 37.14
CA LEU A 241 -18.32 -19.88 37.74
C LEU A 241 -17.00 -19.49 38.44
N GLY A 242 -16.46 -18.31 38.17
CA GLY A 242 -15.14 -17.89 38.65
C GLY A 242 -14.01 -18.79 38.15
N ALA A 243 -12.95 -18.94 38.95
CA ALA A 243 -11.75 -19.73 38.62
C ALA A 243 -11.99 -21.25 38.76
N VAL A 244 -12.76 -21.82 37.83
CA VAL A 244 -13.15 -23.24 37.82
C VAL A 244 -13.09 -23.80 36.39
N LEU A 245 -12.32 -24.85 36.17
CA LEU A 245 -12.27 -25.60 34.90
C LEU A 245 -13.00 -26.94 34.95
N ALA A 246 -13.25 -27.46 36.16
CA ALA A 246 -13.96 -28.72 36.36
C ALA A 246 -14.88 -28.68 37.59
N LEU A 247 -16.02 -29.34 37.47
CA LEU A 247 -17.05 -29.42 38.50
C LEU A 247 -17.22 -30.86 38.97
N THR A 248 -17.30 -31.06 40.29
CA THR A 248 -17.72 -32.35 40.84
C THR A 248 -19.23 -32.31 41.13
N ALA A 249 -20.00 -33.08 40.36
CA ALA A 249 -21.44 -33.20 40.48
C ALA A 249 -21.89 -34.64 40.17
N HIS A 250 -22.93 -35.13 40.83
CA HIS A 250 -23.49 -36.47 40.58
C HIS A 250 -22.49 -37.64 40.66
N GLY A 251 -21.43 -37.49 41.46
CA GLY A 251 -20.36 -38.50 41.59
C GLY A 251 -19.36 -38.54 40.43
N ARG A 252 -19.39 -37.54 39.53
CA ARG A 252 -18.48 -37.41 38.38
C ARG A 252 -17.73 -36.08 38.41
N ARG A 253 -16.57 -36.03 37.77
CA ARG A 253 -15.87 -34.79 37.42
C ARG A 253 -16.28 -34.42 35.99
N LEU A 254 -16.86 -33.25 35.82
CA LEU A 254 -17.36 -32.75 34.54
C LEU A 254 -16.57 -31.49 34.14
N PRO A 255 -16.26 -31.28 32.85
CA PRO A 255 -15.64 -30.06 32.39
C PRO A 255 -16.67 -28.92 32.42
N VAL A 256 -16.19 -27.69 32.62
CA VAL A 256 -17.02 -26.51 32.34
C VAL A 256 -17.20 -26.36 30.82
N PRO A 257 -18.26 -25.68 30.34
CA PRO A 257 -18.41 -25.36 28.93
C PRO A 257 -17.23 -24.57 28.38
N ALA A 258 -16.96 -24.68 27.08
CA ALA A 258 -15.80 -24.06 26.43
C ALA A 258 -15.68 -22.56 26.73
N GLY A 259 -16.74 -21.78 26.58
CA GLY A 259 -16.70 -20.35 26.92
C GLY A 259 -16.40 -20.07 28.39
N ALA A 260 -16.93 -20.88 29.30
CA ALA A 260 -16.65 -20.75 30.73
C ALA A 260 -15.22 -21.15 31.09
N ALA A 261 -14.58 -22.03 30.32
CA ALA A 261 -13.17 -22.38 30.50
C ALA A 261 -12.28 -21.17 30.21
N THR A 262 -12.58 -20.42 29.14
CA THR A 262 -11.92 -19.14 28.83
C THR A 262 -12.18 -18.10 29.92
N ASP A 263 -13.43 -17.93 30.34
CA ASP A 263 -13.81 -16.95 31.37
C ASP A 263 -13.17 -17.24 32.74
N ALA A 264 -12.82 -18.50 33.01
CA ALA A 264 -12.16 -18.91 34.25
C ALA A 264 -10.71 -18.42 34.39
N LEU A 265 -10.07 -18.04 33.27
CA LEU A 265 -8.66 -17.63 33.25
C LEU A 265 -8.40 -16.34 34.05
N ALA A 266 -9.17 -15.28 33.79
CA ALA A 266 -9.01 -14.00 34.48
C ALA A 266 -9.06 -14.12 36.02
N PRO A 267 -10.10 -14.76 36.64
CA PRO A 267 -10.11 -14.96 38.08
C PRO A 267 -9.08 -15.99 38.57
N ALA A 268 -8.65 -16.95 37.75
CA ALA A 268 -7.61 -17.90 38.12
C ALA A 268 -6.24 -17.22 38.22
N VAL A 269 -5.87 -16.43 37.21
CA VAL A 269 -4.66 -15.60 37.20
C VAL A 269 -4.66 -14.64 38.38
N ALA A 270 -5.76 -13.90 38.60
CA ALA A 270 -5.86 -12.98 39.73
C ALA A 270 -5.64 -13.68 41.08
N ARG A 271 -6.16 -14.91 41.25
CA ARG A 271 -5.93 -15.71 42.46
C ARG A 271 -4.48 -16.20 42.57
N LEU A 272 -3.87 -16.66 41.48
CA LEU A 272 -2.48 -17.15 41.48
C LEU A 272 -1.50 -16.04 41.86
N LEU A 273 -1.67 -14.84 41.33
CA LEU A 273 -0.79 -13.71 41.63
C LEU A 273 -0.78 -13.35 43.13
N THR A 274 -1.89 -13.55 43.85
CA THR A 274 -1.93 -13.34 45.32
C THR A 274 -1.15 -14.39 46.13
N LEU A 275 -0.74 -15.49 45.51
CA LEU A 275 0.02 -16.58 46.14
C LEU A 275 1.53 -16.42 45.96
N ILE A 276 1.99 -15.42 45.20
CA ILE A 276 3.42 -15.13 45.06
C ILE A 276 3.98 -14.72 46.44
N PRO A 277 5.05 -15.38 46.93
CA PRO A 277 5.64 -15.04 48.22
C PRO A 277 6.10 -13.58 48.28
N PRO A 278 5.93 -12.86 49.40
CA PRO A 278 6.34 -11.46 49.52
C PRO A 278 7.83 -11.19 49.20
N ALA A 279 8.70 -12.17 49.43
CA ALA A 279 10.13 -12.06 49.09
C ALA A 279 10.42 -12.12 47.58
N GLU A 280 9.52 -12.72 46.80
CA GLU A 280 9.65 -12.89 45.34
C GLU A 280 8.94 -11.78 44.55
N GLN A 281 8.12 -10.95 45.20
CA GLN A 281 7.33 -9.90 44.52
C GLN A 281 8.21 -8.91 43.75
N ALA A 282 9.24 -8.34 44.39
CA ALA A 282 10.13 -7.39 43.74
C ALA A 282 10.95 -8.00 42.59
N PRO A 283 11.59 -9.20 42.73
CA PRO A 283 12.22 -9.88 41.61
C PRO A 283 11.29 -10.14 40.42
N VAL A 284 10.06 -10.60 40.68
CA VAL A 284 9.06 -10.86 39.62
C VAL A 284 8.64 -9.57 38.92
N GLU A 285 8.44 -8.47 39.65
CA GLU A 285 8.15 -7.16 39.04
C GLU A 285 9.29 -6.67 38.16
N THR A 286 10.55 -6.79 38.61
CA THR A 286 11.72 -6.47 37.77
C THR A 286 11.74 -7.33 36.51
N ARG A 287 11.46 -8.63 36.62
CA ARG A 287 11.43 -9.54 35.48
C ARG A 287 10.32 -9.21 34.48
N LEU A 288 9.13 -8.88 34.98
CA LEU A 288 8.01 -8.43 34.15
C LEU A 288 8.35 -7.13 33.41
N GLN A 289 9.05 -6.21 34.07
CA GLN A 289 9.50 -4.96 33.48
C GLN A 289 10.50 -5.22 32.34
N GLU A 290 11.51 -6.07 32.56
CA GLU A 290 12.46 -6.49 31.52
C GLU A 290 11.75 -7.10 30.30
N LEU A 291 10.79 -8.01 30.54
CA LEU A 291 10.01 -8.66 29.49
C LEU A 291 9.13 -7.67 28.72
N THR A 292 8.50 -6.72 29.41
CA THR A 292 7.66 -5.69 28.79
C THR A 292 8.49 -4.76 27.91
N VAL A 293 9.65 -4.32 28.40
CA VAL A 293 10.60 -3.50 27.62
C VAL A 293 11.13 -4.28 26.41
N SER A 294 11.50 -5.55 26.61
CA SER A 294 11.98 -6.41 25.51
C SER A 294 10.89 -6.65 24.45
N ARG A 295 9.65 -6.86 24.88
CA ARG A 295 8.50 -7.05 23.98
C ARG A 295 8.24 -5.80 23.16
N LEU A 296 8.20 -4.62 23.80
CA LEU A 296 8.03 -3.36 23.08
C LEU A 296 9.21 -3.09 22.13
N ALA A 297 10.45 -3.34 22.55
CA ALA A 297 11.62 -3.15 21.70
C ALA A 297 11.58 -4.06 20.45
N GLN A 298 11.13 -5.31 20.60
CA GLN A 298 10.89 -6.21 19.47
C GLN A 298 9.84 -5.64 18.52
N LEU A 299 8.70 -5.18 19.04
CA LEU A 299 7.61 -4.60 18.25
C LEU A 299 8.04 -3.33 17.49
N LEU A 300 8.93 -2.53 18.08
CA LEU A 300 9.45 -1.31 17.47
C LEU A 300 10.72 -1.53 16.62
N GLY A 301 11.20 -2.77 16.51
CA GLY A 301 12.41 -3.11 15.75
C GLY A 301 13.69 -2.45 16.29
N LEU A 302 13.83 -2.33 17.61
CA LEU A 302 15.00 -1.71 18.23
C LEU A 302 16.14 -2.72 18.43
N ASP A 303 17.32 -2.42 17.88
CA ASP A 303 18.50 -3.28 17.96
C ASP A 303 19.16 -3.34 19.35
N HIS A 304 18.82 -2.39 20.24
CA HIS A 304 19.46 -2.24 21.55
C HIS A 304 18.42 -2.08 22.65
N ILE A 305 18.47 -2.96 23.66
CA ILE A 305 17.62 -2.93 24.85
C ILE A 305 18.49 -2.61 26.07
N PRO A 306 18.08 -1.68 26.95
CA PRO A 306 18.79 -1.44 28.21
C PRO A 306 18.89 -2.72 29.05
N THR A 307 20.09 -3.05 29.54
CA THR A 307 20.33 -4.29 30.33
C THR A 307 19.64 -4.29 31.69
N ASP A 308 19.40 -3.10 32.27
CA ASP A 308 18.61 -2.90 33.48
C ASP A 308 17.72 -1.65 33.26
N PRO A 309 16.48 -1.83 32.78
CA PRO A 309 15.62 -0.72 32.41
C PRO A 309 15.12 0.12 33.60
N GLY A 310 15.28 -0.36 34.84
CA GLY A 310 14.66 0.24 36.01
C GLY A 310 13.11 0.24 35.95
N PRO A 311 12.44 0.83 36.95
CA PRO A 311 10.97 0.80 37.06
C PRO A 311 10.24 1.65 36.01
N VAL A 312 10.92 2.63 35.41
CA VAL A 312 10.43 3.44 34.29
C VAL A 312 11.53 3.51 33.25
N CYS A 313 11.31 2.88 32.09
CA CYS A 313 12.27 2.89 31.00
C CYS A 313 11.82 3.86 29.90
N ARG A 314 12.63 4.88 29.62
CA ARG A 314 12.32 5.84 28.56
C ARG A 314 12.95 5.40 27.24
N ILE A 315 12.13 5.34 26.20
CA ILE A 315 12.52 5.08 24.81
C ILE A 315 12.16 6.32 23.99
N THR A 316 13.10 6.85 23.22
CA THR A 316 12.88 8.02 22.36
C THR A 316 13.03 7.62 20.91
N SER A 317 12.02 7.89 20.08
CA SER A 317 12.13 7.69 18.63
C SER A 317 12.65 8.98 17.98
N PRO A 318 13.89 9.00 17.45
CA PRO A 318 14.41 10.20 16.80
C PRO A 318 13.71 10.48 15.46
N SER A 319 13.21 9.43 14.78
CA SER A 319 12.67 9.51 13.42
C SER A 319 11.15 9.75 13.33
N HIS A 320 10.38 9.47 14.39
CA HIS A 320 8.91 9.44 14.32
C HIS A 320 8.17 10.30 15.37
N ARG A 321 8.83 11.30 15.97
CA ARG A 321 8.22 12.31 16.88
C ARG A 321 7.40 11.77 18.05
N TYR A 322 7.86 10.73 18.74
CA TYR A 322 7.24 10.31 20.00
C TYR A 322 8.26 9.85 21.03
N ASP A 323 7.89 10.01 22.30
CA ASP A 323 8.63 9.52 23.45
C ASP A 323 7.74 8.52 24.21
N ILE A 324 8.36 7.41 24.61
CA ILE A 324 7.68 6.32 25.31
C ILE A 324 8.27 6.16 26.70
N ALA A 325 7.43 6.06 27.72
CA ALA A 325 7.80 5.54 29.03
C ALA A 325 7.19 4.15 29.21
N VAL A 326 8.03 3.17 29.50
CA VAL A 326 7.62 1.78 29.69
C VAL A 326 7.56 1.46 31.17
N VAL A 327 6.42 0.96 31.62
CA VAL A 327 6.18 0.58 33.02
C VAL A 327 5.49 -0.78 33.08
N SER A 328 5.46 -1.41 34.25
CA SER A 328 4.71 -2.64 34.45
C SER A 328 4.23 -2.77 35.90
N ALA A 329 3.16 -3.52 36.09
CA ALA A 329 2.63 -3.82 37.42
C ALA A 329 1.92 -5.18 37.43
N LEU A 330 2.15 -5.97 38.47
CA LEU A 330 1.42 -7.22 38.71
C LEU A 330 0.04 -6.97 39.32
N ALA A 331 -0.04 -6.02 40.25
CA ALA A 331 -1.24 -5.71 41.01
C ALA A 331 -1.97 -4.49 40.43
N GLY A 332 -3.29 -4.60 40.27
CA GLY A 332 -4.10 -3.56 39.63
C GLY A 332 -4.18 -2.24 40.40
N ASP A 333 -4.03 -2.27 41.73
CA ASP A 333 -3.97 -1.08 42.58
C ASP A 333 -2.64 -0.32 42.45
N GLN A 334 -1.57 -1.00 42.01
CA GLN A 334 -0.27 -0.37 41.75
C GLN A 334 -0.14 0.14 40.30
N LEU A 335 -0.88 -0.43 39.35
CA LEU A 335 -0.81 -0.06 37.93
C LEU A 335 -1.05 1.45 37.72
N ALA A 336 -2.09 2.01 38.36
CA ALA A 336 -2.38 3.44 38.24
C ALA A 336 -1.24 4.33 38.72
N ALA A 337 -0.56 3.95 39.82
CA ALA A 337 0.60 4.69 40.33
C ALA A 337 1.79 4.62 39.36
N ARG A 338 2.07 3.43 38.80
CA ARG A 338 3.15 3.23 37.82
C ARG A 338 2.90 4.01 36.52
N VAL A 339 1.66 4.04 36.05
CA VAL A 339 1.28 4.81 34.86
C VAL A 339 1.51 6.31 35.06
N GLU A 340 1.18 6.86 36.24
CA GLU A 340 1.47 8.26 36.55
C GLU A 340 2.98 8.54 36.73
N GLU A 341 3.76 7.60 37.26
CA GLU A 341 5.23 7.68 37.27
C GLU A 341 5.80 7.76 35.84
N GLY A 342 5.27 6.93 34.92
CA GLY A 342 5.61 6.96 33.50
C GLY A 342 5.25 8.28 32.84
N ARG A 343 4.04 8.81 33.09
CA ARG A 343 3.62 10.13 32.59
C ARG A 343 4.54 11.24 33.10
N ALA A 344 4.89 11.23 34.39
CA ALA A 344 5.77 12.23 34.98
C ALA A 344 7.17 12.21 34.35
N ALA A 345 7.68 11.03 33.96
CA ALA A 345 8.97 10.88 33.28
C ALA A 345 8.98 11.46 31.84
N LEU A 346 7.81 11.71 31.25
CA LEU A 346 7.64 12.33 29.92
C LEU A 346 7.27 13.82 29.99
N ALA A 347 7.27 14.43 31.18
CA ALA A 347 6.86 15.82 31.35
C ALA A 347 7.77 16.83 30.60
N ASP A 348 9.04 16.45 30.38
CA ASP A 348 10.04 17.25 29.66
C ASP A 348 10.05 17.02 28.13
N THR A 349 9.18 16.14 27.60
CA THR A 349 9.07 15.89 26.17
C THR A 349 8.73 17.19 25.42
N PRO A 350 9.53 17.57 24.40
CA PRO A 350 9.31 18.79 23.61
C PRO A 350 7.94 18.86 22.95
N PRO A 351 7.40 20.08 22.71
CA PRO A 351 6.15 20.26 21.95
C PRO A 351 6.22 19.65 20.54
N GLY A 352 5.08 19.14 20.04
CA GLY A 352 5.01 18.50 18.73
C GLY A 352 5.56 17.08 18.68
N ARG A 353 5.83 16.49 19.85
CA ARG A 353 6.14 15.06 20.02
C ARG A 353 5.06 14.41 20.86
N GLY A 354 4.59 13.25 20.42
CA GLY A 354 3.61 12.46 21.17
C GLY A 354 4.20 11.87 22.44
N ARG A 355 3.42 11.87 23.52
CA ARG A 355 3.77 11.24 24.81
C ARG A 355 2.97 9.97 24.97
N LEU A 356 3.67 8.85 25.14
CA LEU A 356 3.03 7.54 25.29
C LEU A 356 3.58 6.81 26.50
N VAL A 357 2.70 6.32 27.37
CA VAL A 357 3.08 5.35 28.39
C VAL A 357 2.64 3.97 27.92
N VAL A 358 3.60 3.08 27.70
CA VAL A 358 3.33 1.68 27.42
C VAL A 358 3.43 0.90 28.72
N TYR A 359 2.38 0.17 29.08
CA TYR A 359 2.37 -0.63 30.30
C TYR A 359 2.24 -2.13 30.02
N GLY A 360 2.84 -2.94 30.90
CA GLY A 360 2.73 -4.40 30.88
C GLY A 360 2.14 -4.95 32.18
N GLY A 361 1.54 -6.13 32.09
CA GLY A 361 0.98 -6.85 33.22
C GLY A 361 -0.32 -7.55 32.87
N PRO A 362 -0.97 -8.20 33.85
CA PRO A 362 -2.11 -9.08 33.61
C PRO A 362 -3.46 -8.35 33.52
N ARG A 363 -3.47 -7.00 33.45
CA ARG A 363 -4.68 -6.16 33.46
C ARG A 363 -4.58 -5.05 32.42
N PHE A 364 -5.73 -4.68 31.89
CA PHE A 364 -5.93 -3.54 31.00
C PHE A 364 -6.59 -2.40 31.76
N LEU A 365 -6.31 -1.17 31.34
CA LEU A 365 -7.00 0.03 31.82
C LEU A 365 -8.43 0.05 31.26
N GLY A 366 -9.34 0.65 32.03
CA GLY A 366 -10.73 0.85 31.61
C GLY A 366 -10.89 2.13 30.78
N PRO A 367 -12.09 2.76 30.78
CA PRO A 367 -12.33 3.99 30.03
C PRO A 367 -11.35 5.12 30.41
N GLU A 368 -10.82 5.80 29.40
CA GLU A 368 -9.79 6.82 29.57
C GLU A 368 -10.19 8.16 28.95
N LEU A 369 -9.76 9.24 29.58
CA LEU A 369 -9.76 10.58 28.99
C LEU A 369 -8.31 10.99 28.76
N ILE A 370 -7.92 11.00 27.49
CA ILE A 370 -6.59 11.45 27.07
C ILE A 370 -6.60 12.97 26.95
N GLY A 371 -5.61 13.59 27.60
CA GLY A 371 -5.39 15.03 27.58
C GLY A 371 -4.12 15.41 26.82
N ASP A 372 -2.98 14.81 27.19
CA ASP A 372 -1.68 15.07 26.53
C ASP A 372 -0.78 13.83 26.41
N THR A 373 -1.15 12.73 27.06
CA THR A 373 -0.36 11.50 27.17
C THR A 373 -1.27 10.30 26.98
N ALA A 374 -0.98 9.49 25.96
CA ALA A 374 -1.70 8.26 25.67
C ALA A 374 -1.22 7.11 26.57
N PHE A 375 -2.10 6.15 26.85
CA PHE A 375 -1.80 4.95 27.62
C PHE A 375 -2.17 3.72 26.81
N LEU A 376 -1.23 2.81 26.61
CA LEU A 376 -1.47 1.59 25.85
C LEU A 376 -0.81 0.40 26.54
N HIS A 377 -1.52 -0.71 26.65
CA HIS A 377 -0.94 -1.97 27.05
C HIS A 377 0.00 -2.45 25.93
N VAL A 378 1.12 -3.12 26.27
CA VAL A 378 2.09 -3.61 25.27
C VAL A 378 1.46 -4.51 24.20
N GLU A 379 0.42 -5.27 24.57
CA GLU A 379 -0.32 -6.12 23.61
C GLU A 379 -1.35 -5.33 22.78
N GLU A 380 -1.85 -4.18 23.24
CA GLU A 380 -2.64 -3.25 22.40
C GLU A 380 -1.73 -2.59 21.37
N VAL A 381 -0.50 -2.23 21.75
CA VAL A 381 0.53 -1.76 20.81
C VAL A 381 0.81 -2.84 19.76
N ALA A 382 0.94 -4.10 20.17
CA ALA A 382 1.13 -5.20 19.23
C ALA A 382 -0.03 -5.30 18.22
N GLU A 383 -1.29 -5.17 18.67
CA GLU A 383 -2.46 -5.18 17.77
C GLU A 383 -2.51 -3.98 16.83
N ILE A 384 -2.17 -2.79 17.32
CA ILE A 384 -2.17 -1.57 16.52
C ILE A 384 -1.08 -1.64 15.45
N LEU A 385 0.14 -2.05 15.81
CA LEU A 385 1.25 -2.18 14.87
C LEU A 385 0.99 -3.28 13.85
N TYR A 386 0.37 -4.38 14.26
CA TYR A 386 -0.09 -5.43 13.36
C TYR A 386 -1.09 -4.89 12.34
N ASP A 387 -2.13 -4.17 12.79
CA ASP A 387 -3.14 -3.59 11.91
C ASP A 387 -2.61 -2.43 11.06
N ALA A 388 -1.50 -1.83 11.47
CA ALA A 388 -0.76 -0.83 10.69
C ALA A 388 0.17 -1.46 9.63
N ASP A 389 0.17 -2.78 9.47
CA ASP A 389 1.13 -3.53 8.66
C ASP A 389 2.59 -3.13 9.01
N GLY A 390 2.90 -2.89 10.29
CA GLY A 390 4.23 -2.43 10.72
C GLY A 390 4.62 -1.01 10.28
N ASP A 391 3.71 -0.20 9.74
CA ASP A 391 3.98 1.18 9.34
C ASP A 391 4.17 2.10 10.56
N MET A 392 5.43 2.37 10.89
CA MET A 392 5.82 3.26 11.99
C MET A 392 5.36 4.71 11.81
N ALA A 393 5.14 5.17 10.57
CA ALA A 393 4.62 6.50 10.33
C ALA A 393 3.12 6.58 10.64
N LEU A 394 2.36 5.54 10.29
CA LEU A 394 0.94 5.45 10.65
C LEU A 394 0.75 5.39 12.17
N TRP A 395 1.57 4.58 12.85
CA TRP A 395 1.65 4.55 14.31
C TRP A 395 1.92 5.93 14.92
N ALA A 396 2.95 6.63 14.43
CA ALA A 396 3.29 7.96 14.91
C ALA A 396 2.15 8.97 14.73
N LEU A 397 1.47 8.94 13.59
CA LEU A 397 0.34 9.82 13.30
C LEU A 397 -0.84 9.58 14.24
N PHE A 398 -1.12 8.33 14.61
CA PHE A 398 -2.13 7.99 15.60
C PHE A 398 -1.79 8.56 16.98
N ILE A 399 -0.54 8.36 17.43
CA ILE A 399 -0.09 8.89 18.73
C ILE A 399 -0.14 10.43 18.75
N LEU A 400 0.26 11.10 17.66
CA LEU A 400 0.15 12.55 17.54
C LEU A 400 -1.30 13.02 17.57
N GLU A 401 -2.22 12.34 16.87
CA GLU A 401 -3.65 12.67 16.94
C GLU A 401 -4.22 12.52 18.36
N LEU A 402 -3.82 11.47 19.07
CA LEU A 402 -4.20 11.20 20.47
C LEU A 402 -3.52 12.09 21.50
N THR A 403 -2.52 12.89 21.17
CA THR A 403 -1.80 13.70 22.18
C THR A 403 -1.83 15.18 21.90
N GLU A 404 -1.98 15.58 20.63
CA GLU A 404 -2.12 16.98 20.21
C GLU A 404 -3.58 17.45 20.22
N HIS A 405 -4.53 16.53 20.00
CA HIS A 405 -5.99 16.77 19.94
C HIS A 405 -6.39 18.08 19.21
N PRO A 406 -5.94 18.29 17.96
CA PRO A 406 -6.11 19.58 17.28
C PRO A 406 -7.60 19.96 17.17
N GLY A 407 -7.98 21.03 17.86
CA GLY A 407 -9.36 21.54 17.88
C GLY A 407 -10.26 21.05 19.02
N ALA A 408 -9.72 20.29 19.99
CA ALA A 408 -10.46 19.81 21.16
C ALA A 408 -9.62 19.82 22.45
N LYS A 409 -10.29 19.60 23.59
CA LYS A 409 -9.64 19.56 24.91
C LYS A 409 -9.06 18.18 25.27
N GLY A 410 -9.56 17.12 24.64
CA GLY A 410 -9.17 15.74 24.94
C GLY A 410 -9.98 14.73 24.13
N VAL A 411 -9.53 13.48 24.16
CA VAL A 411 -10.22 12.33 23.54
C VAL A 411 -10.59 11.32 24.62
N PHE A 412 -11.87 10.98 24.68
CA PHE A 412 -12.39 9.93 25.55
C PHE A 412 -12.71 8.68 24.72
N TYR A 413 -12.26 7.53 25.19
CA TYR A 413 -12.60 6.21 24.64
C TYR A 413 -12.81 5.20 25.78
N GLU A 414 -13.63 4.18 25.53
CA GLU A 414 -13.78 3.05 26.45
C GLU A 414 -12.65 2.02 26.30
N ASP A 415 -12.11 1.90 25.09
CA ASP A 415 -11.12 0.93 24.66
C ASP A 415 -10.18 1.59 23.63
N ALA A 416 -8.87 1.40 23.78
CA ALA A 416 -7.88 2.01 22.89
C ALA A 416 -7.96 1.47 21.45
N LEU A 417 -8.38 0.20 21.27
CA LEU A 417 -8.55 -0.38 19.94
C LEU A 417 -9.78 0.20 19.21
N ASP A 418 -10.80 0.64 19.95
CA ASP A 418 -11.93 1.36 19.38
C ASP A 418 -11.48 2.73 18.85
N ALA A 419 -10.59 3.42 19.59
CA ALA A 419 -9.98 4.67 19.14
C ALA A 419 -9.12 4.47 17.88
N TRP A 420 -8.26 3.46 17.86
CA TRP A 420 -7.49 3.10 16.67
C TRP A 420 -8.37 2.81 15.46
N THR A 421 -9.37 1.94 15.62
CA THR A 421 -10.28 1.53 14.54
C THR A 421 -11.08 2.71 14.00
N ALA A 422 -11.63 3.54 14.89
CA ALA A 422 -12.37 4.73 14.51
C ALA A 422 -11.48 5.73 13.76
N TRP A 423 -10.26 5.98 14.23
CA TRP A 423 -9.32 6.88 13.58
C TRP A 423 -8.85 6.37 12.22
N ARG A 424 -8.51 5.07 12.12
CA ARG A 424 -8.09 4.43 10.87
C ARG A 424 -9.19 4.49 9.82
N HIS A 425 -10.44 4.23 10.22
CA HIS A 425 -11.59 4.25 9.32
C HIS A 425 -11.96 5.68 8.84
N HIS A 426 -12.01 6.65 9.76
CA HIS A 426 -12.44 8.02 9.45
C HIS A 426 -11.29 8.95 9.05
N THR A 427 -10.05 8.47 9.05
CA THR A 427 -8.78 9.21 8.85
C THR A 427 -8.44 10.24 9.93
N THR A 428 -9.38 10.58 10.81
CA THR A 428 -9.22 11.56 11.89
C THR A 428 -10.32 11.39 12.95
N PHE A 429 -10.05 11.83 14.19
CA PHE A 429 -11.08 11.91 15.24
C PHE A 429 -12.00 13.12 15.10
N LEU A 430 -11.48 14.22 14.55
CA LEU A 430 -12.22 15.46 14.40
C LEU A 430 -11.94 16.12 13.06
N PRO A 431 -12.99 16.53 12.32
CA PRO A 431 -12.79 17.30 11.11
C PRO A 431 -12.11 18.65 11.43
N PRO A 432 -11.41 19.25 10.46
CA PRO A 432 -10.80 20.57 10.63
C PRO A 432 -11.83 21.61 11.08
N GLY A 433 -11.58 22.27 12.21
CA GLY A 433 -12.53 23.21 12.81
C GLY A 433 -11.85 24.25 13.71
N PRO A 434 -12.59 25.25 14.20
CA PRO A 434 -12.13 26.11 15.27
C PRO A 434 -11.92 25.30 16.55
N ASP A 435 -11.02 25.74 17.41
CA ASP A 435 -10.80 25.09 18.70
C ASP A 435 -12.07 25.12 19.53
N THR A 436 -12.54 23.93 19.90
CA THR A 436 -13.65 23.75 20.83
C THR A 436 -13.11 23.38 22.21
N ASN A 437 -13.85 23.71 23.26
CA ASN A 437 -13.52 23.28 24.62
C ASN A 437 -14.15 21.91 24.96
N ASP A 438 -14.54 21.18 23.93
CA ASP A 438 -15.27 19.92 24.04
C ASP A 438 -14.30 18.73 24.05
N VAL A 439 -14.79 17.58 24.51
CA VAL A 439 -14.08 16.30 24.51
C VAL A 439 -14.63 15.44 23.39
N VAL A 440 -13.75 14.85 22.59
CA VAL A 440 -14.15 13.89 21.55
C VAL A 440 -14.51 12.58 22.21
N VAL A 441 -15.69 12.04 21.92
CA VAL A 441 -16.12 10.73 22.42
C VAL A 441 -16.07 9.72 21.29
N VAL A 442 -15.13 8.78 21.37
CA VAL A 442 -15.05 7.64 20.45
C VAL A 442 -16.14 6.64 20.82
N ARG A 443 -16.90 6.18 19.83
CA ARG A 443 -17.93 5.15 20.04
C ARG A 443 -17.28 3.77 20.04
N ALA A 444 -17.68 2.92 20.98
CA ALA A 444 -17.22 1.54 21.02
C ALA A 444 -17.59 0.79 19.74
N ALA A 445 -16.68 -0.07 19.25
CA ALA A 445 -16.97 -0.92 18.11
C ALA A 445 -18.04 -1.94 18.46
N THR A 446 -18.91 -2.26 17.50
CA THR A 446 -19.96 -3.26 17.69
C THR A 446 -19.41 -4.68 17.67
N ARG A 447 -18.18 -4.90 17.19
CA ARG A 447 -17.55 -6.20 17.02
C ARG A 447 -16.13 -6.20 17.59
N ASP A 448 -15.63 -7.40 17.91
CA ASP A 448 -14.26 -7.60 18.35
C ASP A 448 -13.31 -7.66 17.15
N THR A 449 -12.64 -6.54 16.85
CA THR A 449 -11.71 -6.43 15.73
C THR A 449 -10.49 -7.34 15.86
N VAL A 450 -10.06 -7.66 17.09
CA VAL A 450 -8.94 -8.58 17.33
C VAL A 450 -9.34 -10.00 16.92
N TRP A 451 -10.59 -10.38 17.22
CA TRP A 451 -11.15 -11.66 16.80
C TRP A 451 -11.37 -11.72 15.28
N GLU A 452 -11.97 -10.68 14.69
CA GLU A 452 -12.20 -10.64 13.24
C GLU A 452 -10.90 -10.74 12.44
N ARG A 453 -9.81 -10.10 12.92
CA ARG A 453 -8.48 -10.27 12.30
C ARG A 453 -7.96 -11.69 12.46
N ALA A 454 -7.98 -12.26 13.67
CA ALA A 454 -7.54 -13.63 13.87
C ALA A 454 -8.36 -14.64 13.04
N ALA A 455 -9.64 -14.35 12.82
CA ALA A 455 -10.52 -15.13 11.95
C ALA A 455 -10.08 -15.04 10.48
N ALA A 456 -9.69 -13.86 10.00
CA ALA A 456 -9.13 -13.68 8.66
C ALA A 456 -7.77 -14.38 8.50
N ASP A 457 -6.97 -14.42 9.57
CA ASP A 457 -5.64 -15.04 9.60
C ASP A 457 -5.69 -16.57 9.70
N ALA A 458 -6.80 -17.15 10.20
CA ALA A 458 -6.87 -18.55 10.64
C ALA A 458 -6.46 -19.58 9.58
N ASP A 459 -6.84 -19.37 8.32
CA ASP A 459 -6.46 -20.27 7.22
C ASP A 459 -4.98 -20.09 6.82
N THR A 460 -4.46 -18.85 6.88
CA THR A 460 -3.04 -18.57 6.64
C THR A 460 -2.17 -19.15 7.75
N ASP A 461 -2.57 -19.00 9.01
CA ASP A 461 -1.92 -19.61 10.18
C ASP A 461 -1.89 -21.14 10.08
N HIS A 462 -2.94 -21.74 9.51
CA HIS A 462 -2.94 -23.18 9.24
C HIS A 462 -1.86 -23.60 8.23
N VAL A 463 -1.67 -22.81 7.17
CA VAL A 463 -0.59 -23.04 6.19
C VAL A 463 0.79 -22.85 6.82
N LEU A 464 0.98 -21.78 7.60
CA LEU A 464 2.24 -21.49 8.30
C LEU A 464 2.62 -22.58 9.29
N ALA A 465 1.66 -23.02 10.11
CA ALA A 465 1.86 -24.12 11.05
C ALA A 465 2.23 -25.43 10.32
N GLY A 466 1.60 -25.71 9.17
CA GLY A 466 1.91 -26.88 8.35
C GLY A 466 3.33 -26.89 7.76
N VAL A 467 3.99 -25.73 7.64
CA VAL A 467 5.39 -25.62 7.22
C VAL A 467 6.37 -25.32 8.36
N GLY A 468 5.89 -25.29 9.62
CA GLY A 468 6.71 -25.02 10.81
C GLY A 468 7.13 -23.56 10.98
N LEU A 469 6.37 -22.62 10.43
CA LEU A 469 6.55 -21.18 10.61
C LEU A 469 5.64 -20.64 11.73
N PRO A 470 6.01 -19.53 12.39
CA PRO A 470 5.15 -18.90 13.40
C PRO A 470 3.88 -18.33 12.77
N GLY A 471 2.92 -17.91 13.59
CA GLY A 471 1.66 -17.33 13.10
C GLY A 471 1.89 -15.96 12.47
N VAL A 472 0.93 -15.49 11.67
CA VAL A 472 0.98 -14.23 10.92
C VAL A 472 1.38 -13.03 11.82
N ARG A 473 0.94 -13.02 13.08
CA ARG A 473 1.17 -11.93 14.04
C ARG A 473 2.59 -11.85 14.61
N ASP A 474 3.40 -12.90 14.44
CA ASP A 474 4.80 -12.90 14.90
C ASP A 474 5.75 -12.29 13.86
N PHE A 475 5.23 -12.00 12.65
CA PHE A 475 5.96 -11.30 11.60
C PHE A 475 5.91 -9.79 11.84
N ALA A 476 7.00 -9.10 11.49
CA ALA A 476 7.11 -7.66 11.66
C ALA A 476 6.23 -6.90 10.67
N HIS A 477 6.05 -7.47 9.48
CA HIS A 477 5.11 -7.00 8.46
C HIS A 477 4.22 -8.17 8.07
N ALA A 478 2.92 -7.94 8.01
CA ALA A 478 1.94 -8.89 7.52
C ALA A 478 0.87 -8.14 6.73
N ARG A 479 0.62 -8.56 5.50
CA ARG A 479 -0.35 -7.91 4.62
C ARG A 479 -1.19 -8.95 3.88
N HIS A 480 -2.50 -8.88 4.06
CA HIS A 480 -3.43 -9.64 3.23
C HIS A 480 -3.65 -8.96 1.90
N ILE A 481 -3.63 -9.75 0.83
CA ILE A 481 -3.81 -9.30 -0.54
C ILE A 481 -4.95 -10.13 -1.13
N PRO A 482 -5.91 -9.50 -1.85
CA PRO A 482 -6.87 -10.28 -2.60
C PRO A 482 -6.14 -11.14 -3.65
N PRO A 483 -6.58 -12.39 -3.89
CA PRO A 483 -5.95 -13.21 -4.92
C PRO A 483 -6.13 -12.57 -6.30
N ASP A 484 -5.16 -12.81 -7.18
CA ASP A 484 -5.23 -12.38 -8.57
C ASP A 484 -6.45 -12.99 -9.29
N ALA A 485 -6.88 -12.39 -10.41
CA ALA A 485 -8.00 -12.91 -11.20
C ALA A 485 -7.76 -14.39 -11.59
N GLY A 486 -8.62 -15.29 -11.11
CA GLY A 486 -8.52 -16.74 -11.30
C GLY A 486 -7.93 -17.51 -10.10
N GLY A 487 -7.29 -16.82 -9.16
CA GLY A 487 -6.87 -17.36 -7.87
C GLY A 487 -8.06 -17.57 -6.92
N ARG A 488 -7.85 -18.40 -5.88
CA ARG A 488 -8.83 -18.67 -4.81
C ARG A 488 -8.15 -18.54 -3.46
N GLY A 489 -8.94 -18.43 -2.39
CA GLY A 489 -8.41 -18.33 -1.03
C GLY A 489 -7.86 -16.93 -0.72
N THR A 490 -6.95 -16.89 0.22
CA THR A 490 -6.33 -15.66 0.75
C THR A 490 -4.84 -15.70 0.44
N TYR A 491 -4.31 -14.56 0.00
CA TYR A 491 -2.89 -14.32 -0.18
C TYR A 491 -2.38 -13.47 0.97
N THR A 492 -1.26 -13.87 1.57
CA THR A 492 -0.64 -13.12 2.66
C THR A 492 0.86 -12.94 2.42
N ASP A 493 1.32 -11.72 2.54
CA ASP A 493 2.71 -11.33 2.39
C ASP A 493 3.27 -11.01 3.78
N LEU A 494 4.34 -11.70 4.18
CA LEU A 494 4.93 -11.59 5.51
C LEU A 494 6.41 -11.25 5.40
N GLU A 495 6.91 -10.46 6.33
CA GLU A 495 8.34 -10.14 6.43
C GLU A 495 8.80 -10.19 7.90
N HIS A 496 9.98 -10.76 8.12
CA HIS A 496 10.59 -10.87 9.43
C HIS A 496 12.08 -10.54 9.35
N VAL A 497 12.59 -9.74 10.27
CA VAL A 497 14.02 -9.39 10.30
C VAL A 497 14.74 -10.34 11.25
N THR A 498 15.68 -11.11 10.73
CA THR A 498 16.53 -12.00 11.54
C THR A 498 17.94 -11.44 11.64
N SER A 499 18.76 -12.01 12.54
CA SER A 499 20.20 -11.71 12.61
C SER A 499 20.97 -12.03 11.33
N GLN A 500 20.40 -12.84 10.43
CA GLN A 500 20.99 -13.22 9.13
C GLN A 500 20.47 -12.37 7.96
N GLY A 501 19.56 -11.42 8.22
CA GLY A 501 18.91 -10.60 7.19
C GLY A 501 17.37 -10.75 7.18
N PRO A 502 16.70 -10.05 6.25
CA PRO A 502 15.25 -10.12 6.12
C PRO A 502 14.82 -11.47 5.54
N LEU A 503 13.77 -12.06 6.12
CA LEU A 503 13.08 -13.24 5.65
C LEU A 503 11.75 -12.81 5.05
N LEU A 504 11.51 -13.14 3.78
CA LEU A 504 10.29 -12.80 3.06
C LEU A 504 9.46 -14.06 2.89
N VAL A 505 8.20 -14.06 3.32
CA VAL A 505 7.30 -15.21 3.16
C VAL A 505 6.07 -14.79 2.35
N ARG A 506 5.71 -15.58 1.34
CA ARG A 506 4.52 -15.37 0.50
C ARG A 506 3.63 -16.60 0.61
N VAL A 507 2.43 -16.42 1.16
CA VAL A 507 1.51 -17.50 1.50
C VAL A 507 0.27 -17.43 0.61
N ALA A 508 -0.25 -18.59 0.24
CA ALA A 508 -1.58 -18.77 -0.33
C ALA A 508 -2.31 -19.91 0.39
N THR A 509 -3.60 -19.74 0.65
CA THR A 509 -4.42 -20.79 1.28
C THR A 509 -5.00 -21.78 0.26
N VAL A 510 -5.12 -21.39 -1.02
CA VAL A 510 -5.62 -22.27 -2.09
C VAL A 510 -4.81 -22.13 -3.40
N PRO A 511 -4.09 -23.17 -3.83
CA PRO A 511 -3.64 -24.31 -3.00
C PRO A 511 -2.81 -23.86 -1.80
N PRO A 512 -2.78 -24.65 -0.70
CA PRO A 512 -1.88 -24.42 0.43
C PRO A 512 -0.41 -24.34 -0.04
N LEU A 513 0.19 -23.16 0.04
CA LEU A 513 1.53 -22.86 -0.47
C LEU A 513 2.20 -21.80 0.40
N ALA A 514 3.46 -22.04 0.79
CA ALA A 514 4.31 -21.03 1.41
C ALA A 514 5.65 -20.95 0.67
N ILE A 515 5.99 -19.75 0.20
CA ILE A 515 7.28 -19.45 -0.44
C ILE A 515 8.11 -18.63 0.53
N VAL A 516 9.24 -19.18 0.99
CA VAL A 516 10.20 -18.53 1.90
C VAL A 516 11.41 -18.09 1.08
N ALA A 517 11.63 -16.79 0.99
CA ALA A 517 12.68 -16.20 0.19
C ALA A 517 13.69 -15.44 1.06
N VAL A 518 14.96 -15.80 0.91
CA VAL A 518 16.10 -15.23 1.63
C VAL A 518 16.94 -14.44 0.62
N PRO A 519 16.83 -13.09 0.58
CA PRO A 519 17.65 -12.25 -0.28
C PRO A 519 19.12 -12.29 0.17
N SER A 520 20.04 -11.92 -0.73
CA SER A 520 21.45 -11.76 -0.37
C SER A 520 21.61 -10.61 0.64
N GLY A 521 22.48 -10.82 1.64
CA GLY A 521 22.85 -9.79 2.61
C GLY A 521 23.77 -8.71 2.02
N HIS A 522 24.27 -8.90 0.79
CA HIS A 522 25.08 -7.90 0.10
C HIS A 522 24.17 -6.77 -0.42
N PRO A 523 24.37 -5.50 -0.01
CA PRO A 523 23.50 -4.37 -0.41
C PRO A 523 23.43 -4.16 -1.92
N ASP A 524 24.40 -4.72 -2.65
CA ASP A 524 24.56 -4.58 -4.08
C ASP A 524 24.17 -5.84 -4.89
N SER A 525 23.51 -6.83 -4.26
CA SER A 525 23.04 -8.02 -4.96
C SER A 525 21.94 -7.69 -5.99
N PRO A 526 21.96 -8.26 -7.21
CA PRO A 526 20.91 -8.05 -8.21
C PRO A 526 19.54 -8.51 -7.72
N LEU A 527 19.49 -9.46 -6.78
CA LEU A 527 18.29 -9.87 -6.06
C LEU A 527 18.31 -9.37 -4.61
N GLY A 528 18.30 -8.05 -4.43
CA GLY A 528 18.00 -7.44 -3.13
C GLY A 528 16.57 -7.75 -2.65
N PRO A 529 16.20 -7.34 -1.42
CA PRO A 529 14.93 -7.72 -0.79
C PRO A 529 13.69 -7.46 -1.67
N SER A 530 13.57 -6.28 -2.30
CA SER A 530 12.41 -5.97 -3.15
C SER A 530 12.33 -6.82 -4.42
N ALA A 531 13.46 -7.12 -5.05
CA ALA A 531 13.49 -7.97 -6.25
C ALA A 531 13.16 -9.42 -5.89
N MET A 532 13.65 -9.88 -4.73
CA MET A 532 13.33 -11.20 -4.20
C MET A 532 11.85 -11.34 -3.82
N ALA A 533 11.27 -10.32 -3.18
CA ALA A 533 9.83 -10.26 -2.90
C ALA A 533 9.00 -10.42 -4.17
N GLY A 534 9.38 -9.69 -5.24
CA GLY A 534 8.70 -9.78 -6.54
C GLY A 534 8.83 -11.16 -7.20
N LEU A 535 9.99 -11.81 -7.10
CA LEU A 535 10.18 -13.18 -7.60
C LEU A 535 9.30 -14.18 -6.84
N ALA A 536 9.29 -14.12 -5.50
CA ALA A 536 8.47 -14.97 -4.66
C ALA A 536 6.97 -14.79 -4.94
N ASP A 537 6.52 -13.53 -5.10
CA ASP A 537 5.13 -13.24 -5.44
C ASP A 537 4.74 -13.73 -6.83
N ALA A 538 5.60 -13.52 -7.85
CA ALA A 538 5.37 -14.03 -9.19
C ALA A 538 5.25 -15.55 -9.24
N LEU A 539 6.01 -16.27 -8.39
CA LEU A 539 5.91 -17.71 -8.24
C LEU A 539 4.58 -18.13 -7.60
N ARG A 540 4.23 -17.50 -6.47
CA ARG A 540 2.96 -17.78 -5.77
C ARG A 540 1.78 -17.57 -6.72
N SER A 541 1.73 -16.41 -7.39
CA SER A 541 0.64 -16.05 -8.31
C SER A 541 0.42 -17.12 -9.37
N ARG A 542 1.47 -17.67 -10.00
CA ARG A 542 1.32 -18.68 -11.07
C ARG A 542 0.93 -20.06 -10.57
N LEU A 543 1.54 -20.47 -9.45
CA LEU A 543 1.25 -21.76 -8.81
C LEU A 543 -0.16 -21.80 -8.22
N THR A 544 -0.89 -20.68 -8.21
CA THR A 544 -2.24 -20.60 -7.64
C THR A 544 -3.30 -20.19 -8.67
N THR A 545 -2.97 -19.38 -9.68
CA THR A 545 -3.92 -18.90 -10.71
C THR A 545 -4.00 -19.78 -11.95
N VAL A 546 -2.89 -20.40 -12.37
CA VAL A 546 -2.87 -21.21 -13.62
C VAL A 546 -3.29 -22.63 -13.31
N GLY A 547 -4.46 -23.05 -13.82
CA GLY A 547 -5.11 -24.31 -13.42
C GLY A 547 -4.22 -25.56 -13.48
N ALA A 548 -3.38 -25.71 -14.51
CA ALA A 548 -2.46 -26.86 -14.62
C ALA A 548 -1.33 -26.82 -13.57
N LEU A 549 -0.83 -25.64 -13.23
CA LEU A 549 0.23 -25.45 -12.23
C LEU A 549 -0.35 -25.62 -10.83
N ALA A 550 -1.50 -24.99 -10.55
CA ALA A 550 -2.21 -25.13 -9.29
C ALA A 550 -2.59 -26.59 -9.01
N ALA A 551 -3.15 -27.31 -9.99
CA ALA A 551 -3.47 -28.72 -9.81
C ALA A 551 -2.23 -29.60 -9.53
N HIS A 552 -1.07 -29.24 -10.07
CA HIS A 552 0.19 -29.94 -9.80
C HIS A 552 0.75 -29.61 -8.41
N ALA A 553 0.59 -28.36 -7.94
CA ALA A 553 1.00 -27.91 -6.61
C ALA A 553 0.06 -28.38 -5.48
N THR A 554 -1.23 -28.64 -5.76
CA THR A 554 -2.19 -29.15 -4.75
C THR A 554 -1.91 -30.61 -4.39
N LEU A 555 -1.57 -30.86 -3.12
CA LEU A 555 -1.46 -32.21 -2.57
C LEU A 555 -2.85 -32.74 -2.09
N PRO A 556 -3.20 -34.02 -2.30
CA PRO A 556 -4.50 -34.58 -1.92
C PRO A 556 -4.80 -34.59 -0.41
N ASP A 557 -3.76 -34.59 0.41
CA ASP A 557 -3.85 -34.49 1.88
C ASP A 557 -3.95 -33.04 2.36
N HIS A 558 -4.00 -32.06 1.44
CA HIS A 558 -4.00 -30.62 1.71
C HIS A 558 -2.79 -30.12 2.49
N ALA A 559 -1.70 -30.89 2.55
CA ALA A 559 -0.45 -30.42 3.13
C ALA A 559 0.10 -29.24 2.31
N PRO A 560 0.62 -28.18 2.96
CA PRO A 560 1.16 -27.04 2.25
C PRO A 560 2.48 -27.39 1.55
N LEU A 561 2.61 -26.94 0.31
CA LEU A 561 3.89 -26.99 -0.41
C LEU A 561 4.80 -25.86 0.12
N HIS A 562 6.00 -26.20 0.57
CA HIS A 562 6.99 -25.23 1.06
C HIS A 562 8.09 -25.03 0.02
N VAL A 563 8.21 -23.84 -0.56
CA VAL A 563 9.28 -23.50 -1.51
C VAL A 563 10.26 -22.53 -0.86
N GLN A 564 11.53 -22.92 -0.73
CA GLN A 564 12.60 -22.07 -0.24
C GLN A 564 13.47 -21.56 -1.39
N LEU A 565 13.66 -20.25 -1.44
CA LEU A 565 14.53 -19.56 -2.41
C LEU A 565 15.67 -18.88 -1.66
N THR A 566 16.91 -19.16 -2.03
CA THR A 566 18.11 -18.52 -1.45
C THR A 566 18.95 -17.90 -2.56
N VAL A 567 19.60 -16.76 -2.32
CA VAL A 567 20.59 -16.18 -3.25
C VAL A 567 21.99 -16.45 -2.74
N THR A 568 22.87 -16.90 -3.62
CA THR A 568 24.30 -17.05 -3.32
C THR A 568 25.12 -16.09 -4.16
N ASP A 569 26.16 -15.49 -3.57
CA ASP A 569 27.06 -14.58 -4.30
C ASP A 569 28.14 -15.36 -5.07
N GLU A 570 28.40 -16.61 -4.70
CA GLU A 570 29.36 -17.50 -5.37
C GLU A 570 28.65 -18.51 -6.30
N PRO A 571 29.19 -18.77 -7.50
CA PRO A 571 28.66 -19.79 -8.41
C PRO A 571 28.90 -21.20 -7.86
N HIS A 572 27.93 -22.09 -8.02
CA HIS A 572 28.07 -23.47 -7.57
C HIS A 572 29.15 -24.21 -8.37
N GLN A 573 29.99 -24.98 -7.65
CA GLN A 573 30.96 -25.88 -8.26
C GLN A 573 30.34 -27.28 -8.45
N PRO A 574 30.65 -27.98 -9.55
CA PRO A 574 30.19 -29.35 -9.73
C PRO A 574 30.74 -30.23 -8.58
N PRO A 575 29.96 -31.21 -8.09
CA PRO A 575 30.49 -32.17 -7.13
C PRO A 575 31.68 -32.88 -7.75
N GLY A 576 32.86 -32.76 -7.12
CA GLY A 576 34.07 -33.39 -7.62
C GLY A 576 33.88 -34.91 -7.65
N THR A 577 33.75 -35.51 -8.82
CA THR A 577 33.77 -36.98 -8.97
C THR A 577 34.90 -37.46 -9.87
N PRO A 578 35.52 -38.58 -9.50
CA PRO A 578 36.67 -39.14 -10.20
C PRO A 578 36.24 -39.70 -11.55
N SER A 579 36.96 -39.31 -12.60
CA SER A 579 37.31 -40.13 -13.78
C SER A 579 36.34 -41.27 -14.13
N ASP A 580 35.16 -40.96 -14.66
CA ASP A 580 34.44 -41.90 -15.53
C ASP A 580 34.32 -41.29 -16.93
N SER A 581 34.95 -42.00 -17.87
CA SER A 581 35.43 -41.51 -19.15
C SER A 581 34.41 -41.63 -20.30
N ASP A 582 33.12 -41.36 -20.06
CA ASP A 582 32.08 -41.51 -21.10
C ASP A 582 31.21 -40.26 -21.35
N ALA A 583 31.60 -39.08 -20.82
CA ALA A 583 30.87 -37.82 -21.01
C ALA A 583 31.55 -36.82 -21.97
N ALA A 584 32.40 -37.28 -22.90
CA ALA A 584 33.29 -36.42 -23.70
C ALA A 584 32.74 -35.98 -25.09
N THR A 585 31.42 -35.90 -25.30
CA THR A 585 30.84 -35.50 -26.61
C THR A 585 29.69 -34.49 -26.57
N ALA A 586 29.53 -33.72 -25.49
CA ALA A 586 28.63 -32.55 -25.48
C ALA A 586 29.46 -31.26 -25.49
N GLU A 587 29.09 -30.29 -26.34
CA GLU A 587 29.82 -29.02 -26.45
C GLU A 587 29.79 -28.24 -25.11
N PRO A 588 30.90 -27.58 -24.73
CA PRO A 588 30.99 -26.77 -23.51
C PRO A 588 30.20 -25.47 -23.71
N GLY A 589 28.89 -25.52 -23.46
CA GLY A 589 27.99 -24.37 -23.55
C GLY A 589 26.51 -24.66 -23.23
N GLU A 590 26.10 -25.94 -23.14
CA GLU A 590 24.66 -26.30 -23.03
C GLU A 590 24.18 -26.70 -21.63
N ARG A 591 25.04 -26.78 -20.61
CA ARG A 591 24.65 -27.24 -19.27
C ARG A 591 24.78 -26.16 -18.22
N LEU A 592 23.65 -25.74 -17.65
CA LEU A 592 23.59 -24.88 -16.47
C LEU A 592 23.60 -25.77 -15.21
N LEU A 593 24.53 -25.51 -14.30
CA LEU A 593 24.58 -26.16 -12.98
C LEU A 593 23.58 -25.44 -12.06
N LEU A 594 22.73 -26.20 -11.38
CA LEU A 594 21.72 -25.70 -10.46
C LEU A 594 21.82 -26.47 -9.14
N HIS A 595 21.72 -25.77 -8.02
CA HIS A 595 21.61 -26.41 -6.70
C HIS A 595 20.16 -26.33 -6.23
N ALA A 596 19.49 -27.47 -6.22
CA ALA A 596 18.09 -27.60 -5.82
C ALA A 596 17.82 -29.00 -5.27
N GLY A 597 16.77 -29.14 -4.47
CA GLY A 597 16.36 -30.42 -3.91
C GLY A 597 14.94 -30.43 -3.36
N ALA A 598 14.41 -31.63 -3.13
CA ALA A 598 13.09 -31.85 -2.55
C ALA A 598 13.18 -32.76 -1.32
N ASP A 599 12.37 -32.45 -0.30
CA ASP A 599 12.09 -33.30 0.86
C ASP A 599 10.60 -33.68 0.83
N PRO A 600 10.26 -34.89 0.33
CA PRO A 600 8.87 -35.32 0.21
C PRO A 600 8.14 -35.46 1.55
N GLN A 601 8.84 -35.79 2.65
CA GLN A 601 8.21 -36.02 3.94
C GLN A 601 7.59 -34.74 4.51
N HIS A 602 8.27 -33.60 4.29
CA HIS A 602 7.82 -32.28 4.72
C HIS A 602 7.26 -31.42 3.59
N ALA A 603 7.04 -32.00 2.41
CA ALA A 603 6.59 -31.29 1.20
C ALA A 603 7.40 -30.01 0.89
N ARG A 604 8.72 -30.08 1.09
CA ARG A 604 9.63 -28.93 0.96
C ARG A 604 10.48 -29.03 -0.29
N ILE A 605 10.70 -27.89 -0.94
CA ILE A 605 11.55 -27.71 -2.11
C ILE A 605 12.54 -26.59 -1.80
N GLY A 606 13.82 -26.78 -2.10
CA GLY A 606 14.85 -25.74 -1.99
C GLY A 606 15.47 -25.44 -3.35
N ILE A 607 15.65 -24.17 -3.67
CA ILE A 607 16.30 -23.69 -4.91
C ILE A 607 17.27 -22.56 -4.55
N ASP A 608 18.54 -22.73 -4.89
CA ASP A 608 19.54 -21.69 -4.74
C ASP A 608 19.76 -20.98 -6.08
N ILE A 609 19.70 -19.65 -6.05
CA ILE A 609 19.84 -18.75 -7.18
C ILE A 609 21.24 -18.17 -7.14
N ASP A 610 22.12 -18.73 -7.95
CA ASP A 610 23.50 -18.25 -8.11
C ASP A 610 23.63 -17.31 -9.32
N PRO A 611 24.81 -16.66 -9.51
CA PRO A 611 25.00 -15.73 -10.61
C PRO A 611 24.82 -16.35 -12.01
N LEU A 612 25.13 -17.65 -12.18
CA LEU A 612 24.97 -18.34 -13.47
C LEU A 612 23.49 -18.61 -13.78
N PHE A 613 22.69 -18.95 -12.77
CA PHE A 613 21.26 -19.10 -12.94
C PHE A 613 20.58 -17.76 -13.20
N LEU A 614 21.03 -16.69 -12.52
CA LEU A 614 20.57 -15.33 -12.80
C LEU A 614 20.85 -14.88 -14.23
N GLU A 615 22.00 -15.24 -14.80
CA GLU A 615 22.35 -14.95 -16.18
C GLU A 615 21.32 -15.50 -17.17
N ALA A 616 20.71 -16.66 -16.89
CA ALA A 616 19.68 -17.23 -17.75
C ALA A 616 18.43 -16.33 -17.83
N PHE A 617 18.22 -15.37 -16.92
CA PHE A 617 17.11 -14.42 -16.95
C PHE A 617 17.41 -13.11 -17.70
N ALA A 618 18.56 -13.00 -18.38
CA ALA A 618 18.92 -11.81 -19.16
C ALA A 618 17.89 -11.47 -20.28
N ASP A 619 17.32 -12.48 -20.94
CA ASP A 619 16.22 -12.32 -21.91
C ASP A 619 14.83 -12.65 -21.30
N GLY A 620 14.81 -12.94 -19.99
CA GLY A 620 13.67 -13.43 -19.21
C GLY A 620 13.18 -14.85 -19.58
N SER A 621 13.27 -15.25 -20.84
CA SER A 621 12.62 -16.44 -21.39
C SER A 621 13.36 -17.74 -21.08
N LYS A 622 14.69 -17.75 -21.23
CA LYS A 622 15.50 -18.96 -20.99
C LYS A 622 15.45 -19.38 -19.52
N GLY A 623 15.73 -18.46 -18.60
CA GLY A 623 15.70 -18.68 -17.16
C GLY A 623 14.29 -19.06 -16.67
N HIS A 624 13.27 -18.40 -17.20
CA HIS A 624 11.88 -18.74 -16.91
C HIS A 624 11.57 -20.18 -17.32
N HIS A 625 11.92 -20.61 -18.54
CA HIS A 625 11.71 -21.99 -18.98
C HIS A 625 12.45 -23.03 -18.11
N ILE A 626 13.71 -22.76 -17.77
CA ILE A 626 14.52 -23.62 -16.90
C ILE A 626 13.87 -23.78 -15.52
N LEU A 627 13.45 -22.68 -14.90
CA LEU A 627 12.80 -22.69 -13.59
C LEU A 627 11.49 -23.50 -13.62
N GLY A 628 10.68 -23.36 -14.68
CA GLY A 628 9.44 -24.13 -14.82
C GLY A 628 9.66 -25.63 -14.89
N ARG A 629 10.69 -26.07 -15.62
CA ARG A 629 11.07 -27.49 -15.67
C ARG A 629 11.58 -28.00 -14.32
N LEU A 630 12.39 -27.20 -13.64
CA LEU A 630 12.92 -27.52 -12.32
C LEU A 630 11.79 -27.67 -11.29
N LEU A 631 10.86 -26.72 -11.23
CA LEU A 631 9.71 -26.76 -10.33
C LEU A 631 8.82 -27.98 -10.58
N HIS A 632 8.53 -28.31 -11.86
CA HIS A 632 7.77 -29.52 -12.17
C HIS A 632 8.43 -30.77 -11.61
N GLN A 633 9.75 -30.93 -11.83
CA GLN A 633 10.48 -32.10 -11.36
C GLN A 633 10.46 -32.20 -9.82
N LEU A 634 10.75 -31.10 -9.12
CA LEU A 634 10.81 -31.08 -7.66
C LEU A 634 9.44 -31.32 -7.02
N ILE A 635 8.36 -30.77 -7.58
CA ILE A 635 7.00 -31.04 -7.11
C ILE A 635 6.62 -32.50 -7.39
N ALA A 636 6.98 -33.05 -8.56
CA ALA A 636 6.73 -34.46 -8.86
C ALA A 636 7.45 -35.42 -7.89
N GLU A 637 8.67 -35.10 -7.46
CA GLU A 637 9.40 -35.84 -6.42
C GLU A 637 8.67 -35.80 -5.07
N VAL A 638 8.17 -34.64 -4.65
CA VAL A 638 7.32 -34.50 -3.45
C VAL A 638 6.07 -35.37 -3.58
N ARG A 639 5.37 -35.28 -4.71
CA ARG A 639 4.13 -36.06 -4.93
C ARG A 639 4.39 -37.56 -4.89
N LEU A 640 5.49 -38.03 -5.48
CA LEU A 640 5.88 -39.44 -5.49
C LEU A 640 6.16 -39.94 -4.06
N GLY A 641 6.92 -39.19 -3.26
CA GLY A 641 7.24 -39.58 -1.90
C GLY A 641 6.06 -39.54 -0.92
N ARG A 642 4.96 -38.86 -1.28
CA ARG A 642 3.71 -38.76 -0.49
C ARG A 642 2.55 -39.61 -1.01
N ASP A 643 2.77 -40.41 -2.05
CA ASP A 643 1.70 -41.17 -2.73
C ASP A 643 0.51 -40.29 -3.21
N ALA A 644 0.83 -39.06 -3.64
CA ALA A 644 -0.15 -38.03 -4.01
C ALA A 644 -0.63 -38.12 -5.48
N GLY A 645 -0.28 -39.19 -6.20
CA GLY A 645 -0.52 -39.34 -7.63
C GLY A 645 0.34 -38.41 -8.52
N PRO A 646 0.35 -38.63 -9.86
CA PRO A 646 1.33 -38.02 -10.76
C PRO A 646 1.15 -36.52 -11.04
N GLY A 647 -0.01 -35.92 -10.69
CA GLY A 647 -0.31 -34.52 -11.01
C GLY A 647 -0.34 -34.23 -12.53
N ALA A 648 -0.10 -32.97 -12.94
CA ALA A 648 0.05 -32.61 -14.34
C ALA A 648 1.33 -33.20 -14.99
N SER A 649 1.26 -33.57 -16.28
CA SER A 649 2.43 -34.01 -17.04
C SER A 649 3.43 -32.88 -17.26
N ALA A 650 4.71 -33.23 -17.47
CA ALA A 650 5.78 -32.27 -17.71
C ALA A 650 5.45 -31.32 -18.88
N ASP A 651 4.95 -31.85 -19.99
CA ASP A 651 4.57 -31.05 -21.16
C ASP A 651 3.41 -30.10 -20.86
N THR A 652 2.38 -30.56 -20.14
CA THR A 652 1.23 -29.73 -19.77
C THR A 652 1.65 -28.60 -18.83
N PHE A 653 2.46 -28.92 -17.81
CA PHE A 653 2.95 -27.96 -16.84
C PHE A 653 3.86 -26.92 -17.50
N THR A 654 4.88 -27.36 -18.26
CA THR A 654 5.85 -26.46 -18.89
C THR A 654 5.23 -25.62 -20.00
N THR A 655 4.26 -26.15 -20.75
CA THR A 655 3.49 -25.36 -21.72
C THR A 655 2.66 -24.28 -21.03
N ALA A 656 1.93 -24.63 -19.97
CA ALA A 656 1.14 -23.68 -19.21
C ALA A 656 2.02 -22.64 -18.49
N TRP A 657 3.19 -23.04 -17.99
CA TRP A 657 4.18 -22.17 -17.36
C TRP A 657 4.76 -21.19 -18.38
N THR A 658 5.24 -21.68 -19.53
CA THR A 658 5.88 -20.85 -20.57
C THR A 658 4.87 -19.92 -21.26
N ALA A 659 3.56 -20.21 -21.17
CA ALA A 659 2.51 -19.30 -21.62
C ALA A 659 2.32 -18.09 -20.68
N THR A 660 2.89 -18.09 -19.47
CA THR A 660 2.89 -16.95 -18.55
C THR A 660 4.04 -15.98 -18.83
N HIS A 661 3.96 -14.75 -18.30
CA HIS A 661 5.08 -13.79 -18.32
C HIS A 661 6.31 -14.38 -17.60
N PRO A 662 7.57 -14.02 -17.84
CA PRO A 662 8.72 -14.44 -17.02
C PRO A 662 8.59 -14.03 -15.56
N VAL A 663 9.08 -14.85 -14.64
CA VAL A 663 9.08 -14.51 -13.19
C VAL A 663 10.10 -13.42 -12.85
N LEU A 664 11.11 -13.26 -13.70
CA LEU A 664 12.22 -12.34 -13.53
C LEU A 664 12.71 -11.91 -14.91
N SER A 665 13.07 -10.63 -15.04
CA SER A 665 13.77 -10.08 -16.20
C SER A 665 14.79 -9.07 -15.70
N LEU A 666 16.01 -9.15 -16.23
CA LEU A 666 17.11 -8.25 -15.89
C LEU A 666 17.35 -7.28 -17.05
N ALA A 667 17.55 -6.00 -16.77
CA ALA A 667 17.85 -4.97 -17.77
C ALA A 667 19.11 -4.17 -17.36
N THR A 668 19.98 -3.86 -18.33
CA THR A 668 21.12 -2.95 -18.14
C THR A 668 20.66 -1.51 -18.16
N ASN A 669 21.10 -0.72 -17.17
CA ASN A 669 20.88 0.71 -17.14
C ASN A 669 22.12 1.43 -16.61
N SER A 670 22.45 2.59 -17.18
CA SER A 670 23.49 3.49 -16.68
C SER A 670 22.99 4.30 -15.47
N TRP A 671 22.49 3.59 -14.45
CA TRP A 671 21.90 4.20 -13.26
C TRP A 671 22.96 4.56 -12.21
N PRO A 672 22.65 5.52 -11.31
CA PRO A 672 23.44 5.74 -10.12
C PRO A 672 23.59 4.47 -9.28
N LEU A 673 24.73 4.34 -8.59
CA LEU A 673 25.09 3.15 -7.82
C LEU A 673 24.13 2.87 -6.65
N VAL A 674 23.88 3.88 -5.82
CA VAL A 674 23.01 3.72 -4.65
C VAL A 674 21.58 3.99 -5.06
N ALA A 675 20.70 3.01 -4.87
CA ALA A 675 19.26 3.14 -5.05
C ALA A 675 18.56 3.33 -3.70
N PRO A 676 18.47 4.57 -3.17
CA PRO A 676 17.85 4.82 -1.88
C PRO A 676 16.36 4.44 -1.88
N ALA A 677 15.91 3.83 -0.79
CA ALA A 677 14.51 3.51 -0.57
C ALA A 677 13.70 4.81 -0.34
N TYR A 678 12.55 4.91 -1.02
CA TYR A 678 11.63 6.01 -0.83
C TYR A 678 10.69 5.71 0.35
N THR A 679 10.85 6.45 1.46
CA THR A 679 10.16 6.16 2.73
C THR A 679 9.20 7.25 3.20
N VAL A 680 8.95 8.29 2.40
CA VAL A 680 8.02 9.36 2.81
C VAL A 680 6.60 8.82 2.81
N PRO A 681 5.89 8.85 3.95
CA PRO A 681 4.51 8.39 4.04
C PRO A 681 3.59 9.30 3.22
N ARG A 682 2.61 8.71 2.52
CA ARG A 682 1.59 9.43 1.72
C ARG A 682 0.18 8.95 2.07
N THR A 683 -0.13 8.93 3.36
CA THR A 683 -1.40 8.42 3.87
C THR A 683 -2.50 9.50 3.84
N PRO A 684 -3.79 9.12 3.81
CA PRO A 684 -4.90 10.07 3.97
C PRO A 684 -4.82 10.90 5.26
N HIS A 685 -4.25 10.34 6.33
CA HIS A 685 -4.06 11.01 7.62
C HIS A 685 -3.17 12.26 7.50
N LEU A 686 -2.10 12.20 6.70
CA LEU A 686 -1.26 13.37 6.43
C LEU A 686 -2.00 14.44 5.63
N HIS A 687 -2.85 14.04 4.69
CA HIS A 687 -3.68 14.97 3.92
C HIS A 687 -4.68 15.69 4.82
N VAL A 688 -5.31 15.00 5.77
CA VAL A 688 -6.20 15.66 6.74
C VAL A 688 -5.43 16.64 7.62
N ARG A 689 -4.23 16.29 8.09
CA ARG A 689 -3.37 17.22 8.85
C ARG A 689 -3.00 18.45 8.00
N ALA A 690 -2.66 18.28 6.72
CA ALA A 690 -2.42 19.39 5.81
C ALA A 690 -3.66 20.25 5.58
N LEU A 691 -4.85 19.64 5.45
CA LEU A 691 -6.13 20.34 5.37
C LEU A 691 -6.44 21.15 6.63
N ARG A 692 -6.10 20.65 7.83
CA ARG A 692 -6.22 21.41 9.08
C ARG A 692 -5.33 22.64 9.10
N THR A 693 -4.07 22.48 8.71
CA THR A 693 -3.12 23.59 8.60
C THR A 693 -3.63 24.64 7.61
N ALA A 694 -4.10 24.21 6.44
CA ALA A 694 -4.70 25.08 5.44
C ALA A 694 -5.96 25.80 5.95
N ALA A 695 -6.91 25.08 6.56
CA ALA A 695 -8.13 25.64 7.12
C ALA A 695 -7.84 26.67 8.22
N ALA A 696 -6.88 26.38 9.10
CA ALA A 696 -6.42 27.34 10.12
C ALA A 696 -5.82 28.59 9.48
N ALA A 697 -5.00 28.44 8.44
CA ALA A 697 -4.43 29.57 7.69
C ALA A 697 -5.51 30.45 7.06
N LEU A 698 -6.53 29.86 6.44
CA LEU A 698 -7.66 30.58 5.84
C LEU A 698 -8.47 31.36 6.86
N ARG A 699 -8.72 30.78 8.03
CA ARG A 699 -9.37 31.48 9.16
C ARG A 699 -8.52 32.66 9.64
N ARG A 700 -7.21 32.47 9.80
CA ARG A 700 -6.27 33.55 10.20
C ARG A 700 -6.25 34.68 9.18
N ALA A 701 -6.22 34.35 7.89
CA ALA A 701 -6.23 35.31 6.78
C ALA A 701 -7.61 35.95 6.53
N ARG A 702 -8.68 35.40 7.12
CA ARG A 702 -10.09 35.83 6.94
C ARG A 702 -10.54 35.79 5.48
N VAL A 703 -10.16 34.73 4.77
CA VAL A 703 -10.70 34.48 3.42
C VAL A 703 -12.24 34.34 3.52
N PRO A 704 -13.03 35.01 2.67
CA PRO A 704 -14.48 34.93 2.72
C PRO A 704 -14.97 33.48 2.69
N ALA A 705 -16.00 33.15 3.47
CA ALA A 705 -16.72 31.87 3.41
C ALA A 705 -17.96 31.99 2.49
N GLY A 706 -18.39 30.89 1.87
CA GLY A 706 -19.47 30.84 0.89
C GLY A 706 -19.16 29.93 -0.30
N SER A 707 -20.03 30.02 -1.32
CA SER A 707 -19.90 29.30 -2.59
C SER A 707 -19.69 30.30 -3.73
N TRP A 708 -18.64 30.12 -4.53
CA TRP A 708 -18.32 30.97 -5.68
C TRP A 708 -18.19 30.15 -6.95
N HIS A 709 -18.70 30.72 -8.05
CA HIS A 709 -18.79 30.05 -9.35
C HIS A 709 -18.16 30.92 -10.44
N GLY A 710 -17.51 30.28 -11.40
CA GLY A 710 -16.97 30.91 -12.61
C GLY A 710 -16.13 32.15 -12.30
N ALA A 711 -16.36 33.23 -13.06
CA ALA A 711 -15.59 34.47 -12.95
C ALA A 711 -15.63 35.13 -11.55
N ALA A 712 -16.68 34.89 -10.75
CA ALA A 712 -16.75 35.41 -9.39
C ALA A 712 -15.71 34.78 -8.45
N ALA A 713 -15.33 33.52 -8.71
CA ALA A 713 -14.35 32.80 -7.92
C ALA A 713 -12.90 33.20 -8.26
N TYR A 714 -12.55 33.31 -9.55
CA TYR A 714 -11.18 33.51 -10.03
C TYR A 714 -10.81 34.95 -10.45
N ARG A 715 -11.71 35.93 -10.31
CA ARG A 715 -11.38 37.34 -10.58
C ARG A 715 -10.15 37.77 -9.77
N ARG A 716 -9.39 38.75 -10.29
CA ARG A 716 -8.22 39.29 -9.58
C ARG A 716 -8.63 39.83 -8.20
N GLY A 717 -7.92 39.41 -7.15
CA GLY A 717 -8.21 39.66 -5.74
C GLY A 717 -9.45 38.93 -5.21
N GLY A 718 -10.00 37.98 -5.97
CA GLY A 718 -11.15 37.16 -5.60
C GLY A 718 -10.81 36.03 -4.62
N PRO A 719 -11.83 35.26 -4.18
CA PRO A 719 -11.66 34.20 -3.18
C PRO A 719 -10.63 33.14 -3.55
N ALA A 720 -10.55 32.73 -4.83
CA ALA A 720 -9.57 31.74 -5.26
C ALA A 720 -8.13 32.28 -5.19
N GLU A 721 -7.88 33.53 -5.57
CA GLU A 721 -6.55 34.15 -5.46
C GLU A 721 -6.14 34.35 -3.99
N GLN A 722 -7.08 34.76 -3.13
CA GLN A 722 -6.83 34.88 -1.69
C GLN A 722 -6.53 33.52 -1.05
N LEU A 723 -7.24 32.46 -1.46
CA LEU A 723 -6.97 31.09 -1.07
C LEU A 723 -5.53 30.70 -1.45
N LEU A 724 -5.12 30.89 -2.71
CA LEU A 724 -3.77 30.55 -3.17
C LEU A 724 -2.69 31.31 -2.39
N GLN A 725 -2.81 32.63 -2.27
CA GLN A 725 -1.83 33.46 -1.54
C GLN A 725 -1.71 33.06 -0.07
N THR A 726 -2.83 32.64 0.54
CA THR A 726 -2.83 32.14 1.93
C THR A 726 -2.10 30.80 2.02
N LEU A 727 -2.36 29.86 1.11
CA LEU A 727 -1.69 28.56 1.10
C LEU A 727 -0.18 28.69 0.79
N GLU A 728 0.20 29.58 -0.12
CA GLU A 728 1.61 29.89 -0.44
C GLU A 728 2.32 30.45 0.80
N SER A 729 1.70 31.42 1.47
CA SER A 729 2.26 32.02 2.69
C SER A 729 2.38 31.00 3.80
N GLU A 730 1.37 30.15 3.99
CA GLU A 730 1.40 29.06 4.98
C GLU A 730 2.52 28.06 4.68
N LEU A 731 2.71 27.64 3.42
CA LEU A 731 3.81 26.75 3.06
C LEU A 731 5.18 27.36 3.42
N VAL A 732 5.34 28.66 3.16
CA VAL A 732 6.57 29.40 3.50
C VAL A 732 6.79 29.47 5.00
N ASP A 733 5.75 29.78 5.77
CA ASP A 733 5.82 29.86 7.22
C ASP A 733 6.11 28.50 7.85
N GLN A 734 5.51 27.42 7.33
CA GLN A 734 5.81 26.06 7.75
C GLN A 734 7.29 25.71 7.49
N ILE A 735 7.81 25.96 6.28
CA ILE A 735 9.24 25.72 5.96
C ILE A 735 10.16 26.50 6.91
N ARG A 736 9.88 27.79 7.16
CA ARG A 736 10.68 28.63 8.07
C ARG A 736 10.70 28.11 9.50
N SER A 737 9.61 27.50 9.96
CA SER A 737 9.48 27.00 11.34
C SER A 737 10.38 25.79 11.66
N TYR A 738 10.92 25.13 10.62
CA TYR A 738 11.79 23.96 10.77
C TYR A 738 13.27 24.33 10.89
N GLU A 739 14.04 23.40 11.47
CA GLU A 739 15.49 23.47 11.57
C GLU A 739 16.17 23.49 10.19
N PRO A 740 17.38 24.10 10.08
CA PRO A 740 18.15 24.16 8.83
C PRO A 740 18.42 22.80 8.17
N ALA A 741 18.37 21.70 8.94
CA ALA A 741 18.54 20.34 8.44
C ALA A 741 17.46 19.92 7.42
N LEU A 742 16.27 20.55 7.43
CA LEU A 742 15.17 20.23 6.52
C LEU A 742 15.57 20.24 5.03
N LEU A 743 16.45 21.15 4.62
CA LEU A 743 16.91 21.22 3.22
C LEU A 743 17.58 19.91 2.77
N ARG A 744 18.40 19.30 3.64
CA ARG A 744 19.09 18.04 3.35
C ARG A 744 18.11 16.86 3.36
N GLU A 745 17.16 16.85 4.29
CA GLU A 745 16.12 15.81 4.34
C GLU A 745 15.21 15.83 3.11
N LEU A 746 14.78 17.02 2.65
CA LEU A 746 14.02 17.17 1.40
C LEU A 746 14.82 16.66 0.19
N ALA A 747 16.12 16.98 0.13
CA ALA A 747 17.00 16.51 -0.94
C ALA A 747 17.18 14.98 -0.94
N ARG A 748 17.38 14.38 0.25
CA ARG A 748 17.49 12.92 0.44
C ARG A 748 16.24 12.21 -0.07
N HIS A 749 15.06 12.68 0.33
CA HIS A 749 13.80 12.10 -0.08
C HIS A 749 13.47 12.36 -1.55
N LEU A 750 13.84 13.52 -2.11
CA LEU A 750 13.70 13.79 -3.54
C LEU A 750 14.57 12.83 -4.38
N ASN A 751 15.81 12.59 -3.98
CA ASN A 751 16.70 11.66 -4.67
C ASN A 751 16.13 10.22 -4.63
N ALA A 752 15.56 9.80 -3.50
CA ALA A 752 14.85 8.53 -3.36
C ALA A 752 13.58 8.45 -4.22
N ALA A 753 12.81 9.52 -4.31
CA ALA A 753 11.62 9.58 -5.16
C ALA A 753 11.99 9.43 -6.65
N TRP A 754 13.09 10.03 -7.10
CA TRP A 754 13.60 9.86 -8.45
C TRP A 754 14.13 8.45 -8.72
N SER A 755 14.87 7.86 -7.78
CA SER A 755 15.29 6.45 -7.82
C SER A 755 14.09 5.52 -8.04
N HIS A 756 13.08 5.65 -7.19
CA HIS A 756 11.86 4.86 -7.28
C HIS A 756 11.15 5.07 -8.62
N ARG A 757 10.88 6.32 -9.01
CA ARG A 757 10.17 6.65 -10.24
C ARG A 757 10.87 6.12 -11.50
N THR A 758 12.19 6.31 -11.63
CA THR A 758 12.94 5.85 -12.80
C THR A 758 12.90 4.33 -12.91
N ARG A 759 13.12 3.63 -11.79
CA ARG A 759 13.06 2.16 -11.76
C ARG A 759 11.67 1.63 -12.11
N SER A 760 10.60 2.22 -11.57
CA SER A 760 9.22 1.84 -11.89
C SER A 760 8.90 2.06 -13.37
N LEU A 761 9.29 3.21 -13.95
CA LEU A 761 9.04 3.50 -15.37
C LEU A 761 9.81 2.53 -16.29
N THR A 762 11.06 2.22 -15.96
CA THR A 762 11.85 1.23 -16.73
C THR A 762 11.26 -0.17 -16.62
N GLN A 763 10.84 -0.59 -15.43
CA GLN A 763 10.17 -1.88 -15.24
C GLN A 763 8.90 -1.97 -16.10
N THR A 764 8.06 -0.94 -16.05
CA THR A 764 6.85 -0.86 -16.88
C THR A 764 7.18 -0.90 -18.37
N ALA A 765 8.19 -0.14 -18.82
CA ALA A 765 8.60 -0.11 -20.21
C ALA A 765 9.14 -1.46 -20.72
N VAL A 766 9.93 -2.17 -19.92
CA VAL A 766 10.44 -3.51 -20.26
C VAL A 766 9.27 -4.50 -20.38
N ASN A 767 8.34 -4.48 -19.43
CA ASN A 767 7.23 -5.44 -19.43
C ASN A 767 6.17 -5.18 -20.52
N LEU A 768 5.95 -3.92 -20.90
CA LEU A 768 5.05 -3.57 -22.01
C LEU A 768 5.56 -4.05 -23.38
N ARG A 769 6.81 -4.52 -23.48
CA ARG A 769 7.40 -5.07 -24.72
C ARG A 769 7.37 -6.59 -24.78
N GLY A 770 7.23 -7.27 -23.63
CA GLY A 770 7.20 -8.72 -23.59
C GLY A 770 5.92 -9.29 -24.21
N PRO A 771 5.87 -10.59 -24.55
CA PRO A 771 4.63 -11.27 -24.96
C PRO A 771 3.47 -11.16 -23.96
N TRP A 772 3.72 -10.63 -22.77
CA TRP A 772 2.77 -10.37 -21.69
C TRP A 772 2.32 -8.91 -21.54
N ALA A 773 2.58 -8.05 -22.53
CA ALA A 773 2.31 -6.62 -22.47
C ALA A 773 0.88 -6.25 -22.03
N ALA A 774 -0.13 -7.03 -22.43
CA ALA A 774 -1.53 -6.78 -22.09
C ALA A 774 -1.77 -6.71 -20.57
N ASN A 775 -1.12 -7.58 -19.79
CA ASN A 775 -1.28 -7.61 -18.33
C ASN A 775 -0.64 -6.39 -17.63
N TRP A 776 0.36 -5.78 -18.27
CA TRP A 776 1.07 -4.62 -17.74
C TRP A 776 0.47 -3.29 -18.18
N GLN A 777 -0.45 -3.28 -19.15
CA GLN A 777 -1.16 -2.07 -19.55
C GLN A 777 -1.96 -1.52 -18.37
N ASP A 778 -2.76 -2.33 -17.68
CA ASP A 778 -3.57 -1.88 -16.54
C ASP A 778 -2.69 -1.41 -15.36
N GLU A 779 -1.59 -2.11 -15.08
CA GLU A 779 -0.63 -1.70 -14.06
C GLU A 779 0.04 -0.36 -14.41
N ALA A 780 0.43 -0.16 -15.68
CA ALA A 780 0.97 1.10 -16.16
C ALA A 780 -0.03 2.27 -16.06
N HIS A 781 -1.34 1.99 -16.08
CA HIS A 781 -2.38 3.01 -15.86
C HIS A 781 -2.50 3.40 -14.38
N ARG A 782 -2.33 2.45 -13.45
CA ARG A 782 -2.48 2.68 -11.99
C ARG A 782 -1.32 3.45 -11.35
N GLN A 783 -0.12 3.42 -11.93
CA GLN A 783 1.07 4.03 -11.33
C GLN A 783 1.12 5.56 -11.49
N ASP A 784 0.68 6.32 -10.46
CA ASP A 784 1.01 7.76 -10.34
C ASP A 784 2.35 7.97 -9.61
N ALA A 785 3.46 7.77 -10.33
CA ALA A 785 4.80 8.01 -9.80
C ALA A 785 5.22 9.50 -9.81
N ALA A 786 4.40 10.40 -10.36
CA ALA A 786 4.79 11.80 -10.60
C ALA A 786 4.42 12.75 -9.44
N GLY A 787 3.39 12.44 -8.66
CA GLY A 787 2.93 13.27 -7.54
C GLY A 787 4.04 13.60 -6.54
N ALA A 788 4.66 12.57 -5.94
CA ALA A 788 5.69 12.71 -4.91
C ALA A 788 6.92 13.51 -5.38
N THR A 789 7.45 13.19 -6.57
CA THR A 789 8.63 13.87 -7.12
C THR A 789 8.38 15.36 -7.33
N THR A 790 7.20 15.74 -7.82
CA THR A 790 6.88 17.15 -8.08
C THR A 790 6.65 17.95 -6.78
N ALA A 791 5.99 17.35 -5.78
CA ALA A 791 5.77 17.99 -4.49
C ALA A 791 7.10 18.24 -3.75
N LEU A 792 8.00 17.24 -3.72
CA LEU A 792 9.33 17.37 -3.14
C LEU A 792 10.21 18.39 -3.90
N GLN A 793 10.06 18.49 -5.23
CA GLN A 793 10.72 19.54 -6.01
C GLN A 793 10.26 20.93 -5.60
N LEU A 794 8.94 21.15 -5.50
CA LEU A 794 8.39 22.43 -5.05
C LEU A 794 8.91 22.79 -3.66
N LEU A 795 8.90 21.85 -2.72
CA LEU A 795 9.40 22.07 -1.36
C LEU A 795 10.88 22.41 -1.33
N LEU A 796 11.72 21.68 -2.06
CA LEU A 796 13.16 21.91 -2.06
C LEU A 796 13.51 23.25 -2.74
N GLU A 797 12.82 23.60 -3.82
CA GLU A 797 12.95 24.92 -4.45
C GLU A 797 12.51 26.04 -3.49
N GLN A 798 11.39 25.85 -2.79
CA GLN A 798 10.90 26.85 -1.84
C GLN A 798 11.80 26.99 -0.61
N ALA A 799 12.36 25.89 -0.11
CA ALA A 799 13.35 25.89 0.96
C ALA A 799 14.69 26.51 0.54
N LEU A 800 15.04 26.48 -0.75
CA LEU A 800 16.20 27.21 -1.27
C LEU A 800 15.94 28.73 -1.37
N ILE A 801 14.71 29.13 -1.74
CA ILE A 801 14.30 30.54 -1.83
C ILE A 801 14.13 31.14 -0.43
N THR A 802 13.50 30.38 0.47
CA THR A 802 13.22 30.77 1.85
C THR A 802 13.76 29.71 2.80
N PRO A 803 15.03 29.84 3.22
CA PRO A 803 15.68 28.84 4.04
C PRO A 803 14.97 28.56 5.37
N PRO A 804 14.92 27.28 5.81
CA PRO A 804 14.49 26.91 7.15
C PRO A 804 15.41 27.54 8.20
N ALA A 805 14.82 28.10 9.26
CA ALA A 805 15.54 28.87 10.28
C ALA A 805 14.96 28.73 11.71
N GLY A 806 13.99 27.83 11.89
CA GLY A 806 13.32 27.59 13.17
C GLY A 806 13.96 26.46 13.96
N ASP A 807 13.18 25.92 14.89
CA ASP A 807 13.59 24.92 15.89
C ASP A 807 12.75 23.64 15.83
N ARG A 808 11.76 23.54 14.93
CA ARG A 808 11.02 22.28 14.75
C ARG A 808 11.91 21.23 14.08
N PRO A 809 11.90 19.97 14.57
CA PRO A 809 12.74 18.92 14.02
C PRO A 809 12.32 18.54 12.59
N ALA A 810 13.32 18.33 11.74
CA ALA A 810 13.15 17.83 10.38
C ALA A 810 13.28 16.30 10.35
N ASP A 811 12.14 15.61 10.35
CA ASP A 811 12.04 14.16 10.31
C ASP A 811 11.08 13.68 9.19
N VAL A 812 10.86 12.37 9.09
CA VAL A 812 10.06 11.78 8.00
C VAL A 812 8.60 12.22 8.06
N ILE A 813 8.04 12.43 9.26
CA ILE A 813 6.67 12.94 9.44
C ILE A 813 6.60 14.41 9.04
N ALA A 814 7.61 15.21 9.40
CA ALA A 814 7.76 16.60 8.95
C ALA A 814 7.67 16.71 7.43
N VAL A 815 8.46 15.89 6.74
CA VAL A 815 8.52 15.86 5.27
C VAL A 815 7.19 15.39 4.71
N GLY A 816 6.55 14.36 5.30
CA GLY A 816 5.22 13.90 4.90
C GLY A 816 4.13 14.98 5.02
N GLU A 817 4.10 15.72 6.13
CA GLU A 817 3.15 16.84 6.34
C GLU A 817 3.36 17.96 5.31
N LEU A 818 4.62 18.33 5.06
CA LEU A 818 4.97 19.34 4.05
C LEU A 818 4.65 18.88 2.63
N VAL A 819 4.88 17.60 2.30
CA VAL A 819 4.54 17.02 1.00
C VAL A 819 3.02 17.07 0.78
N ALA A 820 2.23 16.65 1.77
CA ALA A 820 0.77 16.72 1.67
C ALA A 820 0.26 18.17 1.49
N LEU A 821 0.85 19.14 2.20
CA LEU A 821 0.52 20.57 2.02
C LEU A 821 0.94 21.10 0.63
N ALA A 822 2.12 20.70 0.13
CA ALA A 822 2.59 21.07 -1.20
C ALA A 822 1.73 20.44 -2.30
N GLU A 823 1.25 19.21 -2.12
CA GLU A 823 0.30 18.55 -3.04
C GLU A 823 -1.04 19.30 -3.07
N LEU A 824 -1.58 19.67 -1.90
CA LEU A 824 -2.79 20.49 -1.78
C LEU A 824 -2.62 21.84 -2.49
N LEU A 825 -1.53 22.57 -2.22
CA LEU A 825 -1.21 23.85 -2.85
C LEU A 825 -1.08 23.72 -4.37
N ARG A 826 -0.36 22.69 -4.83
CA ARG A 826 -0.11 22.47 -6.26
C ARG A 826 -1.42 22.18 -6.98
N ASN A 827 -2.23 21.26 -6.48
CA ASN A 827 -3.50 20.87 -7.08
C ASN A 827 -4.49 22.06 -7.09
N THR A 828 -4.57 22.81 -5.98
CA THR A 828 -5.39 24.03 -5.89
C THR A 828 -4.90 25.09 -6.88
N GLY A 829 -3.59 25.30 -6.95
CA GLY A 829 -2.94 26.26 -7.84
C GLY A 829 -3.13 25.95 -9.31
N THR A 830 -2.88 24.70 -9.75
CA THR A 830 -3.05 24.32 -11.15
C THR A 830 -4.49 24.51 -11.62
N THR A 831 -5.46 24.13 -10.79
CA THR A 831 -6.89 24.25 -11.10
C THR A 831 -7.34 25.72 -11.14
N ALA A 832 -6.99 26.51 -10.12
CA ALA A 832 -7.37 27.92 -10.06
C ALA A 832 -6.68 28.77 -11.14
N VAL A 833 -5.39 28.53 -11.42
CA VAL A 833 -4.67 29.22 -12.49
C VAL A 833 -5.23 28.84 -13.86
N ALA A 834 -5.54 27.57 -14.12
CA ALA A 834 -6.19 27.15 -15.36
C ALA A 834 -7.56 27.83 -15.57
N ALA A 835 -8.37 27.95 -14.52
CA ALA A 835 -9.64 28.69 -14.57
C ALA A 835 -9.43 30.19 -14.83
N SER A 836 -8.45 30.83 -14.18
CA SER A 836 -8.12 32.25 -14.44
C SER A 836 -7.70 32.54 -15.89
N ARG A 837 -7.22 31.51 -16.59
CA ARG A 837 -6.86 31.53 -18.02
C ARG A 837 -8.00 31.11 -18.95
N ARG A 838 -9.20 30.87 -18.41
CA ARG A 838 -10.42 30.46 -19.13
C ARG A 838 -10.32 29.10 -19.83
N LEU A 839 -9.51 28.18 -19.28
CA LEU A 839 -9.48 26.79 -19.77
C LEU A 839 -10.75 26.04 -19.37
N HIS A 840 -11.23 26.24 -18.15
CA HIS A 840 -12.49 25.69 -17.61
C HIS A 840 -13.06 26.67 -16.59
N ASP A 841 -14.31 26.44 -16.15
CA ASP A 841 -14.89 27.15 -15.02
C ASP A 841 -14.52 26.51 -13.67
N LEU A 842 -14.83 27.22 -12.58
CA LEU A 842 -14.44 26.85 -11.23
C LEU A 842 -15.65 26.85 -10.31
N HIS A 843 -15.77 25.82 -9.48
CA HIS A 843 -16.61 25.81 -8.30
C HIS A 843 -15.72 25.80 -7.05
N LEU A 844 -15.90 26.80 -6.19
CA LEU A 844 -15.17 26.93 -4.93
C LEU A 844 -16.19 27.06 -3.80
N ASP A 845 -16.15 26.13 -2.85
CA ASP A 845 -16.82 26.29 -1.56
C ASP A 845 -15.78 26.49 -0.47
N ILE A 846 -15.98 27.47 0.41
CA ILE A 846 -15.22 27.64 1.64
C ILE A 846 -16.21 27.71 2.79
N ASP A 847 -16.13 26.76 3.71
CA ASP A 847 -16.91 26.70 4.93
C ASP A 847 -16.39 27.70 5.97
N PRO A 848 -17.19 28.19 6.94
CA PRO A 848 -16.69 29.03 8.04
C PRO A 848 -15.58 28.40 8.89
N SER A 849 -15.46 27.08 8.91
CA SER A 849 -14.32 26.37 9.48
C SER A 849 -13.03 26.57 8.68
N GLY A 850 -13.06 27.16 7.49
CA GLY A 850 -11.91 27.26 6.59
C GLY A 850 -11.65 25.99 5.76
N LEU A 851 -12.45 24.93 5.93
CA LEU A 851 -12.49 23.83 4.97
C LEU A 851 -12.92 24.34 3.61
N PHE A 852 -12.31 23.81 2.55
CA PHE A 852 -12.64 24.22 1.19
C PHE A 852 -12.65 23.05 0.21
N THR A 853 -13.47 23.17 -0.82
CA THR A 853 -13.46 22.31 -2.00
C THR A 853 -13.28 23.18 -3.23
N LEU A 854 -12.42 22.74 -4.14
CA LEU A 854 -12.13 23.44 -5.39
C LEU A 854 -12.19 22.42 -6.52
N THR A 855 -13.22 22.52 -7.36
CA THR A 855 -13.40 21.62 -8.49
C THR A 855 -13.53 22.41 -9.80
N PRO A 856 -13.07 21.85 -10.93
CA PRO A 856 -13.59 22.31 -12.21
C PRO A 856 -15.11 22.04 -12.22
N ALA A 857 -15.93 23.07 -12.44
CA ALA A 857 -17.38 22.91 -12.39
C ALA A 857 -17.84 21.91 -13.46
N PRO A 858 -18.71 20.92 -13.15
CA PRO A 858 -19.32 20.10 -14.18
C PRO A 858 -20.25 20.97 -15.04
N ASP A 859 -20.33 20.66 -16.33
CA ASP A 859 -21.32 21.22 -17.26
C ASP A 859 -22.73 20.73 -16.87
N ASP A 860 -23.24 21.08 -15.70
CA ASP A 860 -24.64 20.80 -15.33
C ASP A 860 -25.55 21.74 -16.13
N GLU A 861 -26.45 21.14 -16.92
CA GLU A 861 -27.44 21.77 -17.82
C GLU A 861 -28.39 22.81 -17.16
N ALA A 862 -28.23 23.10 -15.87
CA ALA A 862 -29.11 23.95 -15.09
C ALA A 862 -28.66 25.42 -14.95
N ALA A 863 -27.48 25.81 -15.45
CA ALA A 863 -27.05 27.23 -15.47
C ALA A 863 -27.67 27.98 -16.67
N THR A 864 -28.98 28.21 -16.59
CA THR A 864 -29.70 29.04 -17.56
C THR A 864 -29.31 30.51 -17.42
N ALA A 865 -28.72 31.03 -18.51
CA ALA A 865 -28.99 32.35 -19.08
C ALA A 865 -28.43 33.64 -18.42
N ALA A 866 -27.36 33.64 -17.63
CA ALA A 866 -26.79 34.91 -17.16
C ALA A 866 -25.29 34.94 -16.85
N ALA A 867 -24.44 34.82 -17.88
CA ALA A 867 -23.29 35.72 -18.14
C ALA A 867 -22.39 35.12 -19.24
N GLU A 868 -22.35 35.80 -20.38
CA GLU A 868 -21.40 35.55 -21.47
C GLU A 868 -19.95 35.71 -20.98
N ALA A 869 -19.27 34.59 -20.76
CA ALA A 869 -17.83 34.47 -20.90
C ALA A 869 -17.51 33.04 -21.34
N GLU A 870 -17.44 32.81 -22.66
CA GLU A 870 -16.96 31.55 -23.25
C GLU A 870 -15.62 31.14 -22.62
N HIS A 871 -15.63 30.16 -21.72
CA HIS A 871 -14.46 29.35 -21.42
C HIS A 871 -14.30 28.28 -22.49
N LEU A 872 -13.11 27.69 -22.60
CA LEU A 872 -12.83 26.71 -23.67
C LEU A 872 -13.38 25.31 -23.37
N GLY A 873 -13.74 25.01 -22.11
CA GLY A 873 -14.24 23.68 -21.72
C GLY A 873 -13.18 22.60 -21.91
N PHE A 874 -11.93 22.90 -21.53
CA PHE A 874 -10.80 22.00 -21.68
C PHE A 874 -10.86 20.86 -20.66
N ASP A 875 -11.00 19.62 -21.14
CA ASP A 875 -10.93 18.41 -20.33
C ASP A 875 -9.47 18.00 -20.10
N ALA A 876 -8.91 18.48 -18.99
CA ALA A 876 -7.56 18.15 -18.58
C ALA A 876 -7.39 16.64 -18.30
N SER A 877 -8.39 15.97 -17.76
CA SER A 877 -8.31 14.55 -17.41
C SER A 877 -8.21 13.69 -18.67
N ALA A 878 -9.07 13.93 -19.66
CA ALA A 878 -9.01 13.25 -20.94
C ALA A 878 -7.67 13.51 -21.67
N TYR A 879 -7.16 14.74 -21.62
CA TYR A 879 -5.85 15.07 -22.21
C TYR A 879 -4.69 14.30 -21.56
N HIS A 880 -4.65 14.22 -20.22
CA HIS A 880 -3.60 13.48 -19.51
C HIS A 880 -3.70 11.98 -19.79
N ASN A 881 -4.91 11.41 -19.81
CA ASN A 881 -5.14 10.00 -20.14
C ASN A 881 -4.63 9.67 -21.55
N ALA A 882 -4.95 10.49 -22.56
CA ALA A 882 -4.49 10.28 -23.93
C ALA A 882 -2.95 10.35 -24.06
N ARG A 883 -2.29 11.23 -23.28
CA ARG A 883 -0.82 11.28 -23.23
C ARG A 883 -0.22 10.04 -22.56
N GLN A 884 -0.82 9.56 -21.49
CA GLN A 884 -0.38 8.35 -20.79
C GLN A 884 -0.52 7.11 -21.70
N GLN A 885 -1.65 6.96 -22.40
CA GLN A 885 -1.86 5.89 -23.38
C GLN A 885 -0.80 5.90 -24.48
N ARG A 886 -0.49 7.07 -25.03
CA ARG A 886 0.57 7.22 -26.04
C ARG A 886 1.95 6.85 -25.48
N MET A 887 2.26 7.25 -24.25
CA MET A 887 3.52 6.89 -23.59
C MET A 887 3.65 5.37 -23.43
N ILE A 888 2.57 4.69 -23.01
CA ILE A 888 2.49 3.22 -22.89
C ILE A 888 2.69 2.57 -24.27
N ALA A 889 2.03 3.06 -25.31
CA ALA A 889 2.17 2.55 -26.68
C ALA A 889 3.61 2.72 -27.24
N ALA A 890 4.22 3.88 -27.01
CA ALA A 890 5.60 4.14 -27.43
C ALA A 890 6.62 3.27 -26.67
N ALA A 891 6.39 3.05 -25.37
CA ALA A 891 7.19 2.14 -24.57
C ALA A 891 7.13 0.71 -25.11
N ALA A 892 5.95 0.25 -25.53
CA ALA A 892 5.76 -1.07 -26.14
C ALA A 892 6.46 -1.26 -27.51
N ALA A 893 6.73 -0.18 -28.25
CA ALA A 893 7.23 -0.23 -29.63
C ALA A 893 8.76 -0.14 -29.79
N THR A 894 9.51 0.16 -28.73
CA THR A 894 10.96 0.40 -28.78
C THR A 894 11.74 -0.91 -28.54
N GLU A 895 12.84 -1.18 -29.26
CA GLU A 895 13.66 -2.40 -29.02
C GLU A 895 14.54 -2.25 -27.76
N PRO A 896 14.62 -3.26 -26.87
CA PRO A 896 15.51 -3.21 -25.70
C PRO A 896 16.96 -3.51 -26.10
N THR A 897 17.90 -2.83 -25.45
CA THR A 897 19.31 -3.25 -25.46
C THR A 897 19.46 -4.41 -24.47
N LEU A 898 19.75 -5.62 -24.97
CA LEU A 898 19.90 -6.82 -24.14
C LEU A 898 21.27 -6.85 -23.43
N LEU A 899 21.30 -7.50 -22.26
CA LEU A 899 22.48 -7.68 -21.41
C LEU A 899 23.55 -8.57 -22.06
N ASP A 900 24.82 -8.23 -21.83
CA ASP A 900 25.97 -9.12 -22.04
C ASP A 900 26.24 -9.92 -20.74
N ALA A 901 26.34 -11.23 -20.86
CA ALA A 901 26.59 -12.20 -19.79
C ALA A 901 27.80 -11.86 -18.91
N ALA A 902 28.85 -11.27 -19.51
CA ALA A 902 30.09 -10.93 -18.80
C ALA A 902 29.91 -9.85 -17.71
N VAL A 903 28.85 -9.03 -17.78
CA VAL A 903 28.57 -7.95 -16.83
C VAL A 903 27.90 -8.45 -15.55
N LEU A 904 27.21 -9.60 -15.60
CA LEU A 904 26.52 -10.20 -14.44
C LEU A 904 27.45 -11.03 -13.56
N ALA A 905 28.47 -11.67 -14.15
CA ALA A 905 29.42 -12.50 -13.42
C ALA A 905 30.39 -11.70 -12.54
N HIS A 906 30.65 -10.43 -12.88
CA HIS A 906 31.54 -9.53 -12.14
C HIS A 906 30.84 -8.17 -11.99
N PRO A 907 30.09 -7.93 -10.89
CA PRO A 907 29.46 -6.64 -10.67
C PRO A 907 30.55 -5.61 -10.37
N THR A 908 31.18 -5.07 -11.41
CA THR A 908 31.93 -3.83 -11.31
C THR A 908 30.96 -2.72 -11.66
N TRP A 909 30.44 -2.14 -10.59
CA TRP A 909 29.43 -1.09 -10.43
C TRP A 909 29.63 0.24 -11.17
N ARG A 910 30.47 0.22 -12.21
CA ARG A 910 30.55 1.24 -13.24
C ARG A 910 31.11 0.51 -14.44
N THR A 911 30.28 0.22 -15.45
CA THR A 911 30.88 0.06 -16.77
C THR A 911 31.55 1.40 -17.02
N GLU A 912 32.89 1.48 -16.97
CA GLU A 912 33.62 2.69 -17.31
C GLU A 912 33.23 3.02 -18.74
N THR A 913 32.18 3.81 -18.87
CA THR A 913 31.64 4.14 -20.18
C THR A 913 32.59 5.23 -20.66
N PRO A 914 33.37 4.98 -21.72
CA PRO A 914 34.26 6.00 -22.23
C PRO A 914 33.40 7.20 -22.59
N PHE A 915 33.86 8.39 -22.19
CA PHE A 915 33.17 9.62 -22.58
C PHE A 915 33.05 9.67 -24.09
N THR A 916 31.82 9.74 -24.58
CA THR A 916 31.52 9.89 -26.00
C THR A 916 30.96 11.27 -26.21
N ALA A 917 31.73 12.12 -26.91
CA ALA A 917 31.24 13.43 -27.30
C ALA A 917 30.02 13.25 -28.25
N PRO A 918 29.02 14.15 -28.18
CA PRO A 918 27.89 14.10 -29.09
C PRO A 918 28.36 14.14 -30.54
N ASP A 919 27.88 13.19 -31.37
CA ASP A 919 28.20 13.16 -32.79
C ASP A 919 27.40 14.25 -33.52
N LEU A 920 28.06 15.39 -33.73
CA LEU A 920 27.48 16.55 -34.39
C LEU A 920 28.05 16.66 -35.80
N ALA A 921 27.24 16.33 -36.81
CA ALA A 921 27.62 16.49 -38.21
C ALA A 921 28.09 17.95 -38.47
N PRO A 922 29.32 18.19 -38.98
CA PRO A 922 29.95 19.52 -39.00
C PRO A 922 29.16 20.62 -39.72
N THR A 923 28.32 20.25 -40.68
CA THR A 923 27.48 21.17 -41.47
C THR A 923 26.05 21.29 -40.95
N SER A 924 25.70 20.59 -39.87
CA SER A 924 24.35 20.61 -39.30
C SER A 924 24.06 21.92 -38.55
N GLN A 925 22.77 22.30 -38.49
CA GLN A 925 22.34 23.42 -37.65
C GLN A 925 22.56 23.15 -36.16
N LEU A 926 22.62 21.87 -35.75
CA LEU A 926 22.92 21.47 -34.38
C LEU A 926 24.40 21.72 -34.03
N ALA A 927 25.34 21.41 -34.93
CA ALA A 927 26.75 21.76 -34.76
C ALA A 927 26.96 23.29 -34.70
N HIS A 928 26.21 24.03 -35.52
CA HIS A 928 26.23 25.50 -35.46
C HIS A 928 25.68 26.03 -34.12
N ALA A 929 24.61 25.42 -33.59
CA ALA A 929 24.08 25.76 -32.28
C ALA A 929 25.09 25.48 -31.15
N ASP A 930 25.81 24.35 -31.19
CA ASP A 930 26.88 24.02 -30.23
C ASP A 930 28.01 25.05 -30.25
N GLN A 931 28.44 25.48 -31.44
CA GLN A 931 29.46 26.52 -31.58
C GLN A 931 29.01 27.86 -30.98
N LEU A 932 27.75 28.27 -31.22
CA LEU A 932 27.17 29.49 -30.66
C LEU A 932 27.02 29.39 -29.14
N LEU A 933 26.70 28.21 -28.61
CA LEU A 933 26.67 27.96 -27.17
C LEU A 933 28.06 28.13 -26.54
N LYS A 934 29.10 27.54 -27.15
CA LYS A 934 30.48 27.74 -26.69
C LYS A 934 30.88 29.22 -26.66
N GLN A 935 30.44 30.02 -27.64
CA GLN A 935 30.71 31.46 -27.69
C GLN A 935 29.95 32.27 -26.63
N HIS A 936 28.66 31.99 -26.41
CA HIS A 936 27.80 32.80 -25.55
C HIS A 936 27.76 32.33 -24.09
N TRP A 937 27.87 31.02 -23.87
CA TRP A 937 27.79 30.41 -22.55
C TRP A 937 29.15 29.92 -22.05
N GLY A 938 30.17 29.82 -22.91
CA GLY A 938 31.48 29.28 -22.55
C GLY A 938 31.54 27.74 -22.52
N CYS A 939 30.43 27.06 -22.83
CA CYS A 939 30.32 25.60 -22.84
C CYS A 939 29.38 25.13 -23.95
N GLY A 940 29.58 23.89 -24.44
CA GLY A 940 28.70 23.24 -25.43
C GLY A 940 27.90 22.08 -24.84
N PHE A 941 27.25 21.29 -25.71
CA PHE A 941 26.48 20.12 -25.31
C PHE A 941 27.35 19.04 -24.64
N ASP A 942 28.59 18.90 -25.10
CA ASP A 942 29.61 18.00 -24.55
C ASP A 942 29.87 18.24 -23.05
N ALA A 943 30.11 19.50 -22.67
CA ALA A 943 30.40 19.90 -21.30
C ALA A 943 29.17 19.76 -20.38
N LEU A 944 27.97 20.08 -20.87
CA LEU A 944 26.72 19.88 -20.12
C LEU A 944 26.48 18.39 -19.83
N GLY A 945 26.59 17.54 -20.86
CA GLY A 945 26.48 16.09 -20.72
C GLY A 945 27.56 15.51 -19.80
N ALA A 946 28.80 15.99 -19.92
CA ALA A 946 29.90 15.53 -19.08
C ALA A 946 29.68 15.81 -17.59
N VAL A 947 29.24 17.02 -17.24
CA VAL A 947 28.96 17.42 -15.85
C VAL A 947 27.78 16.62 -15.29
N LEU A 948 26.68 16.49 -16.03
CA LEU A 948 25.50 15.73 -15.59
C LEU A 948 25.80 14.24 -15.39
N ALA A 949 26.52 13.61 -16.31
CA ALA A 949 26.93 12.21 -16.19
C ALA A 949 27.91 12.01 -15.02
N THR A 950 28.83 12.96 -14.78
CA THR A 950 29.73 12.91 -13.62
C THR A 950 28.95 13.04 -12.30
N ALA A 951 27.97 13.94 -12.23
CA ALA A 951 27.13 14.12 -11.05
C ALA A 951 26.22 12.91 -10.80
N SER A 952 25.70 12.28 -11.87
CA SER A 952 24.91 11.04 -11.80
C SER A 952 25.74 9.84 -11.32
N GLY A 953 27.03 9.79 -11.66
CA GLY A 953 27.94 8.73 -11.23
C GLY A 953 28.73 9.06 -9.96
N TRP A 954 28.34 10.11 -9.23
CA TRP A 954 29.08 10.55 -8.05
C TRP A 954 28.94 9.54 -6.90
N PRO A 955 30.03 9.15 -6.21
CA PRO A 955 29.95 8.19 -5.11
C PRO A 955 29.22 8.79 -3.90
N THR A 956 28.26 8.03 -3.36
CA THR A 956 27.42 8.43 -2.23
C THR A 956 27.31 7.26 -1.25
N THR A 957 28.19 7.18 -0.24
CA THR A 957 28.10 6.19 0.85
C THR A 957 28.54 6.82 2.18
N PRO A 958 27.81 6.65 3.30
CA PRO A 958 26.52 5.95 3.46
C PRO A 958 25.26 6.80 3.17
N ASP A 959 25.38 8.13 3.03
CA ASP A 959 24.28 9.02 2.67
C ASP A 959 24.02 8.96 1.15
N PRO A 960 22.77 8.84 0.67
CA PRO A 960 22.46 8.85 -0.76
C PRO A 960 22.63 10.22 -1.45
N THR A 961 23.05 11.26 -0.71
CA THR A 961 23.38 12.58 -1.23
C THR A 961 24.79 13.01 -0.82
N SER A 962 25.40 13.93 -1.57
CA SER A 962 26.78 14.40 -1.30
C SER A 962 26.91 15.92 -1.38
N VAL A 963 27.62 16.52 -0.44
CA VAL A 963 27.98 17.94 -0.46
C VAL A 963 29.43 18.08 -0.93
N ILE A 964 29.67 18.76 -2.05
CA ILE A 964 30.99 18.86 -2.69
C ILE A 964 31.31 20.29 -3.12
N THR A 965 32.58 20.56 -3.42
CA THR A 965 32.94 21.85 -4.03
C THR A 965 32.73 21.83 -5.55
N PRO A 966 32.38 22.97 -6.18
CA PRO A 966 32.32 23.07 -7.65
C PRO A 966 33.62 22.61 -8.32
N LYS A 967 34.78 22.93 -7.72
CA LYS A 967 36.10 22.53 -8.22
C LYS A 967 36.28 21.01 -8.27
N ALA A 968 35.76 20.29 -7.27
CA ALA A 968 35.85 18.83 -7.24
C ALA A 968 35.04 18.19 -8.38
N LEU A 969 33.83 18.70 -8.63
CA LEU A 969 33.00 18.23 -9.74
C LEU A 969 33.67 18.48 -11.09
N VAL A 970 34.18 19.71 -11.30
CA VAL A 970 34.90 20.07 -12.52
C VAL A 970 36.14 19.19 -12.74
N ALA A 971 36.92 18.93 -11.68
CA ALA A 971 38.12 18.08 -11.78
C ALA A 971 37.76 16.64 -12.15
N ALA A 972 36.72 16.06 -11.55
CA ALA A 972 36.23 14.73 -11.87
C ALA A 972 35.71 14.66 -13.31
N SER A 973 34.92 15.65 -13.74
CA SER A 973 34.42 15.73 -15.11
C SER A 973 35.56 15.89 -16.13
N ALA A 974 36.58 16.69 -15.83
CA ALA A 974 37.75 16.86 -16.69
C ALA A 974 38.55 15.56 -16.80
N SER A 975 38.74 14.86 -15.68
CA SER A 975 39.45 13.57 -15.63
C SER A 975 38.76 12.49 -16.46
N TRP A 976 37.42 12.47 -16.49
CA TRP A 976 36.66 11.47 -17.24
C TRP A 976 36.46 11.84 -18.71
N SER A 977 36.18 13.11 -19.03
CA SER A 977 35.82 13.55 -20.39
C SER A 977 36.99 14.07 -21.22
N GLY A 978 38.09 14.49 -20.58
CA GLY A 978 39.21 15.19 -21.25
C GLY A 978 38.86 16.61 -21.73
N LEU A 979 37.70 17.16 -21.37
CA LEU A 979 37.28 18.51 -21.79
C LEU A 979 38.01 19.62 -21.02
N PRO A 980 38.16 20.83 -21.60
CA PRO A 980 38.77 21.97 -20.92
C PRO A 980 38.04 22.36 -19.63
N THR A 981 38.81 22.58 -18.55
CA THR A 981 38.30 22.95 -17.22
C THR A 981 37.41 24.20 -17.26
N ASP A 982 37.73 25.20 -18.09
CA ASP A 982 36.93 26.42 -18.22
C ASP A 982 35.53 26.15 -18.80
N HIS A 983 35.42 25.24 -19.77
CA HIS A 983 34.13 24.84 -20.33
C HIS A 983 33.28 24.08 -19.30
N LEU A 984 33.92 23.22 -18.50
CA LEU A 984 33.25 22.46 -17.44
C LEU A 984 32.81 23.36 -16.29
N HIS A 985 33.60 24.38 -15.94
CA HIS A 985 33.20 25.40 -14.96
C HIS A 985 31.97 26.17 -15.44
N ALA A 986 31.98 26.63 -16.70
CA ALA A 986 30.83 27.29 -17.29
C ALA A 986 29.59 26.39 -17.31
N ALA A 987 29.74 25.09 -17.60
CA ALA A 987 28.64 24.12 -17.54
C ALA A 987 28.09 23.94 -16.11
N VAL A 988 28.97 23.83 -15.10
CA VAL A 988 28.56 23.78 -13.69
C VAL A 988 27.76 25.03 -13.30
N ASP A 989 28.23 26.22 -13.68
CA ASP A 989 27.53 27.48 -13.39
C ASP A 989 26.14 27.53 -14.06
N ARG A 990 26.01 26.99 -15.29
CA ARG A 990 24.73 26.94 -16.02
C ARG A 990 23.73 25.93 -15.45
N LEU A 991 24.23 24.83 -14.87
CA LEU A 991 23.42 23.79 -14.26
C LEU A 991 23.12 24.04 -12.77
N ARG A 992 23.63 25.14 -12.21
CA ARG A 992 23.48 25.47 -10.79
C ARG A 992 22.15 26.17 -10.50
N LEU A 993 21.40 25.65 -9.54
CA LEU A 993 20.25 26.33 -8.93
C LEU A 993 20.69 27.03 -7.65
N HIS A 994 20.38 28.32 -7.53
CA HIS A 994 20.67 29.15 -6.36
C HIS A 994 19.51 30.11 -6.09
N THR A 995 19.45 30.71 -4.91
CA THR A 995 18.32 31.56 -4.47
C THR A 995 17.92 32.61 -5.51
N ASP A 996 18.89 33.37 -6.06
CA ASP A 996 18.59 34.44 -7.03
C ASP A 996 17.98 33.94 -8.35
N ASN A 997 18.31 32.71 -8.79
CA ASN A 997 17.79 32.16 -10.03
C ASN A 997 16.56 31.25 -9.84
N ALA A 998 16.33 30.76 -8.62
CA ALA A 998 15.16 29.98 -8.24
C ALA A 998 13.92 30.85 -8.00
N THR A 999 14.13 32.10 -7.58
CA THR A 999 13.03 33.05 -7.30
C THR A 999 12.30 33.41 -8.60
N GLY A 1000 11.03 32.98 -8.70
CA GLY A 1000 10.19 33.27 -9.87
C GLY A 1000 9.82 34.75 -9.96
N THR A 1001 9.68 35.27 -11.19
CA THR A 1001 9.24 36.65 -11.45
C THR A 1001 7.74 36.75 -11.75
N THR A 1002 7.01 35.64 -11.65
CA THR A 1002 5.59 35.52 -12.00
C THR A 1002 4.79 35.04 -10.80
N ASP A 1003 3.57 35.52 -10.63
CA ASP A 1003 2.63 35.02 -9.63
C ASP A 1003 2.40 33.51 -9.81
N HIS A 1004 2.29 32.78 -8.70
CA HIS A 1004 2.08 31.33 -8.69
C HIS A 1004 3.10 30.55 -9.55
N ALA A 1005 4.38 30.95 -9.51
CA ALA A 1005 5.43 30.41 -10.40
C ALA A 1005 5.57 28.87 -10.37
N TYR A 1006 5.13 28.19 -9.31
CA TYR A 1006 5.13 26.74 -9.21
C TYR A 1006 4.16 26.05 -10.18
N THR A 1007 3.18 26.76 -10.75
CA THR A 1007 2.30 26.23 -11.80
C THR A 1007 2.92 26.30 -13.20
N GLU A 1008 4.08 26.95 -13.34
CA GLU A 1008 4.80 27.10 -14.61
C GLU A 1008 5.90 26.05 -14.76
N VAL A 1009 5.92 25.38 -15.91
CA VAL A 1009 6.84 24.28 -16.23
C VAL A 1009 7.88 24.76 -17.24
N GLU A 1010 7.46 25.40 -18.32
CA GLU A 1010 8.30 25.71 -19.49
C GLU A 1010 9.09 27.04 -19.34
N ARG A 1011 8.62 27.96 -18.50
CA ARG A 1011 9.17 29.33 -18.39
C ARG A 1011 10.06 29.54 -17.16
N ARG A 1012 10.07 28.59 -16.23
CA ARG A 1012 10.71 28.69 -14.92
C ARG A 1012 12.02 27.91 -14.85
N ARG A 1013 13.03 28.47 -14.18
CA ARG A 1013 14.22 27.73 -13.75
C ARG A 1013 13.85 26.82 -12.59
N ARG A 1014 14.19 25.53 -12.69
CA ARG A 1014 13.73 24.47 -11.78
C ARG A 1014 14.82 23.42 -11.58
N LEU A 1015 14.62 22.54 -10.61
CA LEU A 1015 15.58 21.48 -10.27
C LEU A 1015 15.94 20.57 -11.44
N LEU A 1016 14.99 20.18 -12.30
CA LEU A 1016 15.33 19.34 -13.46
C LEU A 1016 16.18 20.05 -14.51
N THR A 1017 16.06 21.38 -14.64
CA THR A 1017 16.86 22.16 -15.59
C THR A 1017 18.19 22.59 -14.99
N HIS A 1018 18.24 22.77 -13.68
CA HIS A 1018 19.42 23.18 -12.91
C HIS A 1018 19.61 22.19 -11.72
N PRO A 1019 20.10 20.97 -11.95
CA PRO A 1019 20.11 19.91 -10.92
C PRO A 1019 21.22 20.04 -9.88
N LEU A 1020 22.16 20.99 -10.04
CA LEU A 1020 23.24 21.23 -9.08
C LEU A 1020 22.78 22.28 -8.05
N ILE A 1021 22.43 21.84 -6.85
CA ILE A 1021 21.80 22.71 -5.85
C ILE A 1021 22.89 23.47 -5.08
N ALA A 1022 22.81 24.79 -5.04
CA ALA A 1022 23.71 25.60 -4.21
C ALA A 1022 23.45 25.33 -2.72
N HIS A 1023 24.52 25.02 -1.99
CA HIS A 1023 24.51 24.86 -0.54
C HIS A 1023 25.68 25.65 0.03
N HIS A 1024 25.44 26.91 0.40
CA HIS A 1024 26.49 27.88 0.70
C HIS A 1024 27.49 28.00 -0.48
N GLU A 1025 28.80 27.86 -0.20
CA GLU A 1025 29.88 27.84 -1.21
C GLU A 1025 30.08 26.47 -1.88
N GLN A 1026 29.23 25.49 -1.55
CA GLN A 1026 29.28 24.11 -2.02
C GLN A 1026 28.07 23.78 -2.92
N LEU A 1027 28.10 22.58 -3.48
CA LEU A 1027 27.02 21.99 -4.28
C LEU A 1027 26.50 20.75 -3.55
N LEU A 1028 25.19 20.65 -3.42
CA LEU A 1028 24.50 19.44 -3.00
C LEU A 1028 24.15 18.64 -4.26
N ILE A 1029 24.70 17.42 -4.35
CA ILE A 1029 24.55 16.51 -5.49
C ILE A 1029 23.57 15.40 -5.14
N LEU A 1030 22.58 15.24 -6.02
CA LEU A 1030 21.56 14.20 -5.97
C LEU A 1030 21.73 13.35 -7.25
N PRO A 1031 22.40 12.19 -7.18
CA PRO A 1031 22.72 11.39 -8.36
C PRO A 1031 21.51 11.02 -9.24
N TRP A 1032 20.37 10.67 -8.64
CA TRP A 1032 19.15 10.32 -9.40
C TRP A 1032 18.45 11.53 -10.01
N LEU A 1033 18.52 12.71 -9.37
CA LEU A 1033 18.06 13.95 -9.98
C LEU A 1033 18.96 14.34 -11.17
N ALA A 1034 20.28 14.18 -11.04
CA ALA A 1034 21.23 14.43 -12.13
C ALA A 1034 21.02 13.47 -13.31
N HIS A 1035 20.74 12.20 -13.03
CA HIS A 1035 20.34 11.21 -14.04
C HIS A 1035 19.04 11.62 -14.75
N ALA A 1036 17.99 11.96 -13.99
CA ALA A 1036 16.72 12.40 -14.56
C ALA A 1036 16.86 13.70 -15.38
N ALA A 1037 17.74 14.61 -14.95
CA ALA A 1037 18.08 15.80 -15.72
C ALA A 1037 18.81 15.43 -17.02
N LEU A 1038 19.80 14.52 -16.99
CA LEU A 1038 20.50 14.05 -18.18
C LEU A 1038 19.53 13.49 -19.24
N GLU A 1039 18.61 12.60 -18.82
CA GLU A 1039 17.54 12.05 -19.68
C GLU A 1039 16.64 13.15 -20.26
N MET A 1040 16.23 14.11 -19.43
CA MET A 1040 15.43 15.25 -19.89
C MET A 1040 16.19 16.11 -20.91
N TYR A 1041 17.48 16.39 -20.69
CA TYR A 1041 18.30 17.13 -21.65
C TYR A 1041 18.43 16.37 -22.97
N GLY A 1042 18.63 15.05 -22.92
CA GLY A 1042 18.60 14.18 -24.09
C GLY A 1042 17.30 14.31 -24.88
N ALA A 1043 16.15 14.12 -24.21
CA ALA A 1043 14.83 14.25 -24.83
C ALA A 1043 14.57 15.65 -25.44
N TYR A 1044 15.06 16.72 -24.81
CA TYR A 1044 14.96 18.07 -25.38
C TYR A 1044 15.84 18.23 -26.64
N LEU A 1045 17.03 17.65 -26.66
CA LEU A 1045 17.93 17.68 -27.82
C LEU A 1045 17.38 16.85 -28.99
N ASP A 1046 16.68 15.75 -28.71
CA ASP A 1046 15.94 14.98 -29.72
C ASP A 1046 14.80 15.81 -30.33
N ASP A 1047 14.11 16.61 -29.51
CA ASP A 1047 13.13 17.62 -29.93
C ASP A 1047 13.77 18.87 -30.60
N ARG A 1048 15.10 18.89 -30.76
CA ARG A 1048 15.94 19.99 -31.30
C ARG A 1048 15.80 21.29 -30.51
N ARG A 1049 15.74 21.21 -29.19
CA ARG A 1049 15.64 22.34 -28.26
C ARG A 1049 16.53 22.15 -27.04
N LEU A 1050 16.59 23.18 -26.18
CA LEU A 1050 17.19 23.09 -24.86
C LEU A 1050 16.16 23.53 -23.80
N PRO A 1051 16.22 22.98 -22.58
CA PRO A 1051 15.27 23.25 -21.51
C PRO A 1051 15.58 24.56 -20.75
N HIS A 1052 16.06 25.59 -21.46
CA HIS A 1052 16.47 26.88 -20.92
C HIS A 1052 15.64 28.00 -21.53
N SER A 1053 15.01 28.82 -20.68
CA SER A 1053 14.26 30.00 -21.13
C SER A 1053 15.16 31.20 -21.45
N ASP A 1054 16.42 31.18 -21.03
CA ASP A 1054 17.43 32.23 -21.20
C ASP A 1054 18.43 31.96 -22.34
N LEU A 1055 18.02 31.18 -23.33
CA LEU A 1055 18.83 30.89 -24.52
C LEU A 1055 19.15 32.17 -25.31
N PRO A 1056 20.40 32.38 -25.75
CA PRO A 1056 20.74 33.47 -26.65
C PRO A 1056 19.93 33.37 -27.95
N ALA A 1057 19.39 34.49 -28.43
CA ALA A 1057 18.55 34.52 -29.63
C ALA A 1057 19.20 33.84 -30.88
N PRO A 1058 20.52 33.99 -31.15
CA PRO A 1058 21.17 33.27 -32.24
C PRO A 1058 21.11 31.74 -32.08
N VAL A 1059 21.30 31.23 -30.86
CA VAL A 1059 21.23 29.79 -30.54
C VAL A 1059 19.80 29.28 -30.73
N ALA A 1060 18.82 30.00 -30.19
CA ALA A 1060 17.40 29.65 -30.34
C ALA A 1060 16.98 29.61 -31.82
N GLN A 1061 17.47 30.54 -32.64
CA GLN A 1061 17.20 30.55 -34.07
C GLN A 1061 17.87 29.39 -34.83
N ALA A 1062 19.10 29.02 -34.47
CA ALA A 1062 19.78 27.86 -35.05
C ALA A 1062 19.04 26.55 -34.72
N LEU A 1063 18.63 26.38 -33.46
CA LEU A 1063 17.80 25.24 -33.03
C LEU A 1063 16.44 25.21 -33.75
N LEU A 1064 15.79 26.37 -33.93
CA LEU A 1064 14.54 26.47 -34.69
C LEU A 1064 14.71 26.06 -36.17
N ARG A 1065 15.80 26.45 -36.82
CA ARG A 1065 16.11 26.01 -38.20
C ARG A 1065 16.37 24.50 -38.27
N HIS A 1066 17.01 23.93 -37.25
CA HIS A 1066 17.19 22.48 -37.14
C HIS A 1066 15.85 21.76 -36.97
N ARG A 1067 14.94 22.33 -36.16
CA ARG A 1067 13.58 21.81 -35.96
C ARG A 1067 12.74 21.79 -37.25
N GLN A 1068 12.93 22.74 -38.17
CA GLN A 1068 12.25 22.72 -39.48
C GLN A 1068 12.51 21.42 -40.28
N GLN A 1069 13.62 20.72 -40.04
CA GLN A 1069 13.89 19.42 -40.65
C GLN A 1069 12.99 18.31 -40.07
N LEU A 1070 12.66 18.39 -38.77
CA LEU A 1070 11.71 17.46 -38.13
C LEU A 1070 10.28 17.66 -38.65
N ASP A 1071 9.91 18.91 -38.98
CA ASP A 1071 8.60 19.21 -39.55
C ASP A 1071 8.46 18.56 -40.94
N GLN A 1072 9.50 18.67 -41.78
CA GLN A 1072 9.55 17.98 -43.09
C GLN A 1072 9.52 16.46 -42.94
N HIS A 1073 10.17 15.91 -41.92
CA HIS A 1073 10.12 14.48 -41.63
C HIS A 1073 8.70 14.04 -41.25
N LEU A 1074 8.00 14.81 -40.41
CA LEU A 1074 6.61 14.53 -40.03
C LEU A 1074 5.67 14.54 -41.25
N GLU A 1075 5.82 15.51 -42.16
CA GLU A 1075 5.06 15.53 -43.41
C GLU A 1075 5.30 14.25 -44.25
N LEU A 1076 6.54 13.75 -44.27
CA LEU A 1076 6.89 12.51 -44.97
C LEU A 1076 6.31 11.27 -44.27
N GLU A 1077 6.33 11.21 -42.94
CA GLU A 1077 5.69 10.15 -42.14
C GLU A 1077 4.19 10.07 -42.44
N VAL A 1078 3.51 11.22 -42.46
CA VAL A 1078 2.07 11.33 -42.79
C VAL A 1078 1.77 10.87 -44.21
N LYS A 1079 2.63 11.22 -45.19
CA LYS A 1079 2.53 10.69 -46.56
C LYS A 1079 2.71 9.16 -46.60
N ASN A 1080 3.67 8.63 -45.85
CA ASN A 1080 3.93 7.20 -45.79
C ASN A 1080 2.77 6.43 -45.14
N ALA A 1081 2.08 7.01 -44.15
CA ALA A 1081 0.87 6.45 -43.56
C ALA A 1081 -0.26 6.27 -44.59
N ALA A 1082 -0.52 7.30 -45.42
CA ALA A 1082 -1.52 7.18 -46.50
C ALA A 1082 -1.13 6.12 -47.54
N ARG A 1083 0.17 5.97 -47.84
CA ARG A 1083 0.67 4.89 -48.70
C ARG A 1083 0.48 3.52 -48.06
N ALA A 1084 0.76 3.38 -46.76
CA ALA A 1084 0.58 2.14 -46.01
C ALA A 1084 -0.89 1.72 -45.94
N ALA A 1085 -1.81 2.69 -45.85
CA ALA A 1085 -3.25 2.46 -45.96
C ALA A 1085 -3.71 2.02 -47.37
N GLY A 1086 -2.83 2.05 -48.38
CA GLY A 1086 -3.16 1.70 -49.76
C GLY A 1086 -4.05 2.72 -50.49
N LEU A 1087 -4.15 3.95 -49.97
CA LEU A 1087 -5.08 4.96 -50.49
C LEU A 1087 -4.41 5.90 -51.51
N PRO A 1088 -5.08 6.20 -52.65
CA PRO A 1088 -4.65 7.24 -53.58
C PRO A 1088 -4.54 8.61 -52.89
N HIS A 1089 -3.40 9.29 -53.06
CA HIS A 1089 -3.15 10.56 -52.37
C HIS A 1089 -2.30 11.52 -53.20
N ARG A 1090 -2.40 12.81 -52.87
CA ARG A 1090 -1.58 13.91 -53.39
C ARG A 1090 -0.89 14.63 -52.23
N PHE A 1091 0.43 14.61 -52.26
CA PHE A 1091 1.27 15.29 -51.27
C PHE A 1091 1.56 16.73 -51.72
N ARG A 1092 1.44 17.70 -50.82
CA ARG A 1092 1.75 19.13 -51.02
C ARG A 1092 1.03 19.76 -52.21
N LEU A 1093 -0.29 19.89 -52.10
CA LEU A 1093 -1.11 20.52 -53.14
C LEU A 1093 -1.08 22.06 -52.98
N LEU A 1094 -0.25 22.70 -53.80
CA LEU A 1094 -0.11 24.16 -53.86
C LEU A 1094 -1.27 24.83 -54.59
N GLU A 1095 -1.63 26.06 -54.22
CA GLU A 1095 -2.72 26.87 -54.81
C GLU A 1095 -2.73 26.86 -56.35
N LYS A 1096 -1.58 27.19 -56.97
CA LYS A 1096 -1.45 27.24 -58.44
C LYS A 1096 -1.68 25.88 -59.09
N THR A 1097 -1.23 24.81 -58.43
CA THR A 1097 -1.40 23.42 -58.90
C THR A 1097 -2.85 22.97 -58.72
N ALA A 1098 -3.50 23.34 -57.62
CA ALA A 1098 -4.91 23.06 -57.37
C ALA A 1098 -5.81 23.71 -58.43
N ALA A 1099 -5.57 24.99 -58.75
CA ALA A 1099 -6.30 25.69 -59.80
C ALA A 1099 -6.16 25.02 -61.17
N ALA A 1100 -4.94 24.59 -61.53
CA ALA A 1100 -4.68 23.85 -62.77
C ALA A 1100 -5.38 22.48 -62.83
N LEU A 1101 -5.70 21.90 -61.67
CA LEU A 1101 -6.39 20.62 -61.53
C LEU A 1101 -7.91 20.76 -61.34
N GLY A 1102 -8.47 21.97 -61.45
CA GLY A 1102 -9.91 22.22 -61.39
C GLY A 1102 -10.45 22.50 -59.98
N VAL A 1103 -9.58 22.88 -59.03
CA VAL A 1103 -9.93 23.35 -57.68
C VAL A 1103 -9.41 24.80 -57.53
N PRO A 1104 -10.09 25.79 -58.12
CA PRO A 1104 -9.70 27.20 -58.00
C PRO A 1104 -9.89 27.70 -56.56
N ASP A 1105 -9.30 28.85 -56.24
CA ASP A 1105 -9.51 29.59 -54.98
C ASP A 1105 -9.10 28.84 -53.69
N LEU A 1106 -8.20 27.85 -53.80
CA LEU A 1106 -7.61 27.21 -52.63
C LEU A 1106 -6.76 28.22 -51.84
N ILE A 1107 -7.01 28.32 -50.53
CA ILE A 1107 -6.27 29.20 -49.62
C ILE A 1107 -5.08 28.43 -49.04
N GLY A 1108 -3.87 28.79 -49.45
CA GLY A 1108 -2.62 28.15 -49.03
C GLY A 1108 -2.38 26.77 -49.64
N GLU A 1109 -1.41 26.07 -49.07
CA GLU A 1109 -1.05 24.68 -49.42
C GLU A 1109 -1.88 23.68 -48.62
N ILE A 1110 -2.32 22.57 -49.22
CA ILE A 1110 -2.79 21.38 -48.48
C ILE A 1110 -1.61 20.42 -48.32
N ASP A 1111 -1.26 20.08 -47.07
CA ASP A 1111 -0.11 19.23 -46.75
C ASP A 1111 -0.30 17.81 -47.35
N LEU A 1112 -1.49 17.21 -47.16
CA LEU A 1112 -1.85 15.93 -47.77
C LEU A 1112 -3.35 15.84 -48.10
N LEU A 1113 -3.66 15.43 -49.33
CA LEU A 1113 -5.02 15.11 -49.79
C LEU A 1113 -5.10 13.60 -50.06
N VAL A 1114 -6.07 12.89 -49.46
CA VAL A 1114 -6.23 11.42 -49.62
C VAL A 1114 -7.63 11.09 -50.09
N ALA A 1115 -7.77 10.29 -51.13
CA ALA A 1115 -9.04 9.79 -51.60
C ALA A 1115 -9.22 8.33 -51.17
N ASP A 1116 -10.35 8.01 -50.55
CA ASP A 1116 -10.80 6.65 -50.27
C ASP A 1116 -12.01 6.30 -51.15
N PRO A 1117 -11.79 5.58 -52.26
CA PRO A 1117 -12.86 5.19 -53.17
C PRO A 1117 -13.89 4.23 -52.54
N ASN A 1118 -13.49 3.44 -51.54
CA ASN A 1118 -14.34 2.42 -50.94
C ASN A 1118 -15.42 3.03 -50.05
N THR A 1119 -15.06 4.05 -49.26
CA THR A 1119 -15.98 4.77 -48.36
C THR A 1119 -16.46 6.10 -48.93
N ARG A 1120 -16.00 6.47 -50.14
CA ARG A 1120 -16.26 7.74 -50.84
C ARG A 1120 -15.87 8.96 -50.01
N ARG A 1121 -14.74 8.88 -49.30
CA ARG A 1121 -14.18 9.96 -48.47
C ARG A 1121 -13.02 10.64 -49.15
N LEU A 1122 -12.89 11.94 -48.96
CA LEU A 1122 -11.75 12.74 -49.38
C LEU A 1122 -11.20 13.49 -48.15
N TRP A 1123 -10.04 13.07 -47.68
CA TRP A 1123 -9.41 13.64 -46.49
C TRP A 1123 -8.56 14.85 -46.87
N VAL A 1124 -8.81 15.99 -46.24
CA VAL A 1124 -7.96 17.18 -46.28
C VAL A 1124 -7.16 17.20 -44.98
N ILE A 1125 -5.88 16.89 -45.06
CA ILE A 1125 -5.02 16.70 -43.88
C ILE A 1125 -4.05 17.88 -43.76
N GLU A 1126 -4.06 18.51 -42.59
CA GLU A 1126 -3.07 19.51 -42.18
C GLU A 1126 -2.12 18.89 -41.14
N VAL A 1127 -0.81 19.06 -41.35
CA VAL A 1127 0.23 18.51 -40.50
C VAL A 1127 0.89 19.62 -39.70
N LYS A 1128 0.99 19.46 -38.37
CA LYS A 1128 1.62 20.45 -37.48
C LYS A 1128 2.47 19.76 -36.42
N ASN A 1129 3.63 20.33 -36.11
CA ASN A 1129 4.55 19.79 -35.10
C ASN A 1129 4.70 20.75 -33.90
N PRO A 1130 3.67 20.89 -33.05
CA PRO A 1130 3.74 21.73 -31.85
C PRO A 1130 4.79 21.22 -30.85
N THR A 1131 5.31 22.11 -30.02
CA THR A 1131 6.03 21.73 -28.80
C THR A 1131 5.03 21.23 -27.77
N GLY A 1132 5.36 20.21 -26.97
CA GLY A 1132 4.48 19.79 -25.88
C GLY A 1132 4.18 20.94 -24.91
N ALA A 1133 2.92 21.06 -24.48
CA ALA A 1133 2.45 22.05 -23.52
C ALA A 1133 1.91 21.35 -22.26
N VAL A 1134 2.33 21.81 -21.09
CA VAL A 1134 1.93 21.24 -19.79
C VAL A 1134 1.32 22.30 -18.89
N ALA A 1135 1.96 23.46 -18.72
CA ALA A 1135 1.41 24.52 -17.87
C ALA A 1135 0.20 25.20 -18.51
N ALA A 1136 -0.74 25.70 -17.70
CA ALA A 1136 -1.96 26.38 -18.16
C ALA A 1136 -1.68 27.49 -19.19
N HIS A 1137 -0.58 28.24 -19.01
CA HIS A 1137 -0.16 29.29 -19.94
C HIS A 1137 0.26 28.74 -21.32
N ALA A 1138 1.00 27.63 -21.36
CA ALA A 1138 1.39 27.00 -22.61
C ALA A 1138 0.17 26.36 -23.30
N LEU A 1139 -0.72 25.73 -22.53
CA LEU A 1139 -1.95 25.12 -23.03
C LEU A 1139 -2.86 26.15 -23.73
N ILE A 1140 -3.12 27.30 -23.10
CA ILE A 1140 -3.98 28.33 -23.70
C ILE A 1140 -3.38 28.90 -24.99
N GLN A 1141 -2.06 29.10 -25.04
CA GLN A 1141 -1.38 29.58 -26.26
C GLN A 1141 -1.49 28.56 -27.40
N HIS A 1142 -1.37 27.28 -27.09
CA HIS A 1142 -1.56 26.20 -28.05
C HIS A 1142 -2.99 26.17 -28.58
N ILE A 1143 -3.98 26.15 -27.67
CA ILE A 1143 -5.39 26.11 -28.03
C ILE A 1143 -5.76 27.29 -28.92
N GLN A 1144 -5.44 28.53 -28.52
CA GLN A 1144 -5.73 29.73 -29.31
C GLN A 1144 -5.10 29.68 -30.71
N LYS A 1145 -3.88 29.16 -30.82
CA LYS A 1145 -3.17 29.05 -32.10
C LYS A 1145 -3.81 28.01 -33.03
N PHE A 1146 -4.26 26.89 -32.49
CA PHE A 1146 -4.92 25.85 -33.27
C PHE A 1146 -6.35 26.21 -33.62
N THR A 1147 -7.14 26.70 -32.68
CA THR A 1147 -8.56 27.04 -32.90
C THR A 1147 -8.73 28.28 -33.76
N GLY A 1148 -8.02 29.38 -33.48
CA GLY A 1148 -8.21 30.66 -34.18
C GLY A 1148 -7.39 30.86 -35.46
N ARG A 1149 -6.54 29.90 -35.85
CA ARG A 1149 -5.70 30.03 -37.07
C ARG A 1149 -5.59 28.77 -37.90
N TYR A 1150 -5.27 27.63 -37.29
CA TYR A 1150 -5.03 26.40 -38.06
C TYR A 1150 -6.32 25.68 -38.44
N ARG A 1151 -7.25 25.54 -37.49
CA ARG A 1151 -8.57 24.96 -37.69
C ARG A 1151 -9.37 25.73 -38.73
N ASP A 1152 -9.51 27.04 -38.57
CA ASP A 1152 -10.31 27.86 -39.49
C ASP A 1152 -9.78 27.77 -40.93
N LYS A 1153 -8.45 27.83 -41.11
CA LYS A 1153 -7.82 27.61 -42.41
C LYS A 1153 -8.05 26.21 -42.97
N LEU A 1154 -8.05 25.18 -42.13
CA LEU A 1154 -8.31 23.81 -42.57
C LEU A 1154 -9.77 23.65 -43.01
N LEU A 1155 -10.72 24.24 -42.29
CA LEU A 1155 -12.13 24.25 -42.65
C LEU A 1155 -12.37 25.00 -43.97
N ASP A 1156 -11.73 26.15 -44.18
CA ASP A 1156 -11.79 26.89 -45.45
C ASP A 1156 -11.25 26.03 -46.62
N LYS A 1157 -10.09 25.38 -46.44
CA LYS A 1157 -9.53 24.46 -47.43
C LYS A 1157 -10.49 23.30 -47.72
N ALA A 1158 -11.09 22.70 -46.68
CA ALA A 1158 -12.04 21.61 -46.82
C ALA A 1158 -13.32 22.04 -47.54
N ALA A 1159 -13.83 23.25 -47.28
CA ALA A 1159 -14.97 23.83 -47.99
C ALA A 1159 -14.67 24.06 -49.48
N THR A 1160 -13.50 24.60 -49.83
CA THR A 1160 -13.07 24.75 -51.23
C THR A 1160 -12.93 23.39 -51.91
N VAL A 1161 -12.34 22.40 -51.23
CA VAL A 1161 -12.23 21.03 -51.76
C VAL A 1161 -13.61 20.39 -51.93
N ALA A 1162 -14.56 20.62 -51.01
CA ALA A 1162 -15.93 20.11 -51.12
C ALA A 1162 -16.68 20.69 -52.32
N ALA A 1163 -16.51 21.99 -52.60
CA ALA A 1163 -17.08 22.63 -53.79
C ALA A 1163 -16.56 22.03 -55.12
N HIS A 1164 -15.38 21.38 -55.09
CA HIS A 1164 -14.72 20.81 -56.25
C HIS A 1164 -14.32 19.34 -56.06
N ALA A 1165 -15.09 18.56 -55.28
CA ALA A 1165 -14.63 17.27 -54.75
C ALA A 1165 -14.27 16.22 -55.81
N VAL A 1166 -14.98 16.18 -56.95
CA VAL A 1166 -14.67 15.28 -58.08
C VAL A 1166 -13.31 15.63 -58.70
N HIS A 1167 -13.00 16.92 -58.86
CA HIS A 1167 -11.72 17.38 -59.40
C HIS A 1167 -10.59 17.12 -58.40
N ALA A 1168 -10.84 17.28 -57.10
CA ALA A 1168 -9.90 16.97 -56.05
C ALA A 1168 -9.61 15.46 -55.94
N ALA A 1169 -10.62 14.59 -56.07
CA ALA A 1169 -10.42 13.14 -56.13
C ALA A 1169 -9.62 12.72 -57.38
N LYS A 1170 -9.87 13.37 -58.52
CA LYS A 1170 -9.06 13.19 -59.74
C LYS A 1170 -7.62 13.64 -59.57
N ALA A 1171 -7.37 14.69 -58.78
CA ALA A 1171 -6.01 15.11 -58.44
C ALA A 1171 -5.23 14.06 -57.63
N CYS A 1172 -5.93 13.21 -56.87
CA CYS A 1172 -5.38 12.03 -56.19
C CYS A 1172 -5.25 10.79 -57.09
N GLY A 1173 -5.70 10.86 -58.35
CA GLY A 1173 -5.63 9.75 -59.32
C GLY A 1173 -6.89 8.89 -59.43
N VAL A 1174 -8.00 9.30 -58.81
CA VAL A 1174 -9.29 8.56 -58.86
C VAL A 1174 -10.21 9.17 -59.93
N SER A 1175 -10.64 8.37 -60.91
CA SER A 1175 -11.45 8.86 -62.04
C SER A 1175 -12.97 8.76 -61.81
N ASP A 1176 -13.40 8.60 -60.55
CA ASP A 1176 -14.79 8.40 -60.19
C ASP A 1176 -15.58 9.72 -60.15
N THR A 1177 -16.84 9.69 -60.61
CA THR A 1177 -17.75 10.85 -60.68
C THR A 1177 -18.83 10.87 -59.59
N HIS A 1178 -18.81 9.88 -58.67
CA HIS A 1178 -19.72 9.85 -57.53
C HIS A 1178 -19.51 11.04 -56.56
N ALA A 1179 -20.52 11.30 -55.73
CA ALA A 1179 -20.44 12.30 -54.68
C ALA A 1179 -19.43 11.86 -53.59
N TRP A 1180 -18.53 12.76 -53.23
CA TRP A 1180 -17.47 12.56 -52.23
C TRP A 1180 -17.80 13.33 -50.95
N ARG A 1181 -17.55 12.71 -49.79
CA ARG A 1181 -17.60 13.38 -48.48
C ARG A 1181 -16.21 13.91 -48.14
N VAL A 1182 -16.09 15.21 -47.92
CA VAL A 1182 -14.80 15.83 -47.58
C VAL A 1182 -14.66 15.92 -46.07
N LEU A 1183 -13.57 15.37 -45.54
CA LEU A 1183 -13.30 15.31 -44.10
C LEU A 1183 -11.99 16.07 -43.79
N PRO A 1184 -12.04 17.14 -42.97
CA PRO A 1184 -10.82 17.77 -42.46
C PRO A 1184 -10.19 16.88 -41.38
N LEU A 1185 -8.85 16.85 -41.30
CA LEU A 1185 -8.13 16.14 -40.23
C LEU A 1185 -6.84 16.87 -39.86
N MET A 1186 -6.63 17.12 -38.56
CA MET A 1186 -5.38 17.66 -38.05
C MET A 1186 -4.48 16.53 -37.56
N VAL A 1187 -3.22 16.51 -38.02
CA VAL A 1187 -2.25 15.48 -37.64
C VAL A 1187 -1.03 16.12 -36.97
N THR A 1188 -0.71 15.64 -35.76
CA THR A 1188 0.43 16.13 -34.98
C THR A 1188 1.40 15.02 -34.61
N ARG A 1189 2.61 15.37 -34.17
CA ARG A 1189 3.55 14.39 -33.62
C ARG A 1189 3.18 13.97 -32.20
N THR A 1190 2.61 14.87 -31.41
CA THR A 1190 2.21 14.61 -30.01
C THR A 1190 0.75 14.94 -29.81
N THR A 1191 0.13 14.37 -28.77
CA THR A 1191 -1.27 14.65 -28.40
C THR A 1191 -1.50 16.14 -28.22
N GLU A 1192 -2.41 16.71 -29.01
CA GLU A 1192 -2.67 18.16 -29.07
C GLU A 1192 -3.82 18.54 -28.13
N PRO A 1193 -3.62 19.47 -27.17
CA PRO A 1193 -4.65 19.85 -26.19
C PRO A 1193 -5.92 20.43 -26.82
N SER A 1194 -5.82 21.05 -27.99
CA SER A 1194 -6.98 21.59 -28.72
C SER A 1194 -8.03 20.54 -29.11
N ALA A 1195 -7.68 19.26 -29.04
CA ALA A 1195 -8.58 18.14 -29.30
C ALA A 1195 -9.57 17.84 -28.15
N PHE A 1196 -9.35 18.45 -26.97
CA PHE A 1196 -10.06 18.17 -25.72
C PHE A 1196 -10.82 19.39 -25.19
N ILE A 1197 -11.20 20.31 -26.07
CA ILE A 1197 -12.08 21.45 -25.74
C ILE A 1197 -13.53 21.08 -26.05
N ALA A 1198 -14.49 21.85 -25.53
CA ALA A 1198 -15.93 21.57 -25.70
C ALA A 1198 -16.37 21.54 -27.19
N ASP A 1199 -15.82 22.41 -28.03
CA ASP A 1199 -16.12 22.45 -29.48
C ASP A 1199 -14.85 22.46 -30.35
N PRO A 1200 -14.26 21.28 -30.63
CA PRO A 1200 -13.04 21.18 -31.42
C PRO A 1200 -13.28 21.38 -32.93
N HIS A 1201 -14.51 21.22 -33.42
CA HIS A 1201 -14.99 21.22 -34.82
C HIS A 1201 -14.27 20.31 -35.85
N VAL A 1202 -13.04 19.89 -35.62
CA VAL A 1202 -12.27 19.00 -36.48
C VAL A 1202 -11.69 17.83 -35.68
N PRO A 1203 -11.50 16.66 -36.29
CA PRO A 1203 -10.79 15.55 -35.66
C PRO A 1203 -9.28 15.82 -35.58
N TYR A 1204 -8.66 15.33 -34.52
CA TYR A 1204 -7.23 15.39 -34.25
C TYR A 1204 -6.70 13.97 -34.04
N THR A 1205 -5.56 13.65 -34.65
CA THR A 1205 -4.85 12.40 -34.40
C THR A 1205 -3.35 12.62 -34.49
N THR A 1206 -2.57 11.58 -34.17
CA THR A 1206 -1.12 11.62 -34.29
C THR A 1206 -0.62 10.81 -35.48
N ALA A 1207 0.57 11.13 -35.99
CA ALA A 1207 1.10 10.51 -37.21
C ALA A 1207 1.21 8.97 -37.12
N ASP A 1208 1.52 8.44 -35.94
CA ASP A 1208 1.57 7.01 -35.62
C ASP A 1208 0.20 6.32 -35.63
N HIS A 1209 -0.90 7.05 -35.44
CA HIS A 1209 -2.27 6.52 -35.49
C HIS A 1209 -2.98 6.80 -36.81
N LEU A 1210 -2.43 7.65 -37.68
CA LEU A 1210 -3.08 8.12 -38.90
C LEU A 1210 -3.51 6.99 -39.82
N THR A 1211 -2.70 5.94 -40.00
CA THR A 1211 -3.05 4.80 -40.86
C THR A 1211 -4.35 4.14 -40.40
N ALA A 1212 -4.50 3.90 -39.08
CA ALA A 1212 -5.70 3.29 -38.51
C ALA A 1212 -6.94 4.17 -38.71
N VAL A 1213 -6.79 5.49 -38.52
CA VAL A 1213 -7.86 6.47 -38.76
C VAL A 1213 -8.30 6.47 -40.23
N LEU A 1214 -7.35 6.47 -41.17
CA LEU A 1214 -7.65 6.45 -42.60
C LEU A 1214 -8.36 5.16 -43.06
N THR A 1215 -8.08 4.03 -42.41
CA THR A 1215 -8.70 2.73 -42.74
C THR A 1215 -9.99 2.44 -41.96
N SER A 1216 -10.37 3.29 -41.01
CA SER A 1216 -11.57 3.09 -40.19
C SER A 1216 -12.83 3.14 -41.07
N PRO A 1217 -13.81 2.22 -40.88
CA PRO A 1217 -15.07 2.26 -41.62
C PRO A 1217 -15.98 3.43 -41.22
N ASP A 1218 -15.74 4.09 -40.07
CA ASP A 1218 -16.58 5.16 -39.53
C ASP A 1218 -15.95 6.56 -39.73
N ASP A 1219 -16.80 7.59 -39.85
CA ASP A 1219 -16.33 8.99 -39.92
C ASP A 1219 -15.90 9.43 -38.50
N PRO A 1220 -14.69 9.99 -38.31
CA PRO A 1220 -14.25 10.42 -36.99
C PRO A 1220 -15.05 11.62 -36.51
N ALA A 1221 -15.48 11.59 -35.25
CA ALA A 1221 -16.07 12.75 -34.60
C ALA A 1221 -15.01 13.86 -34.41
N PRO A 1222 -15.43 15.15 -34.39
CA PRO A 1222 -14.56 16.23 -33.93
C PRO A 1222 -13.93 15.94 -32.56
N GLY A 1223 -12.67 16.33 -32.36
CA GLY A 1223 -11.91 16.08 -31.14
C GLY A 1223 -10.85 15.00 -31.28
N TRP A 1224 -10.39 14.45 -30.16
CA TRP A 1224 -9.33 13.43 -30.15
C TRP A 1224 -9.82 12.10 -30.72
N VAL A 1225 -9.17 11.61 -31.77
CA VAL A 1225 -9.43 10.29 -32.33
C VAL A 1225 -8.50 9.28 -31.66
N ALA A 1226 -9.06 8.53 -30.70
CA ALA A 1226 -8.34 7.48 -29.98
C ALA A 1226 -7.90 6.34 -30.92
N PRO A 1227 -6.79 5.66 -30.62
CA PRO A 1227 -6.44 4.42 -31.33
C PRO A 1227 -7.55 3.38 -31.13
N PRO A 1228 -7.86 2.54 -32.13
CA PRO A 1228 -8.83 1.46 -31.96
C PRO A 1228 -8.36 0.52 -30.85
N GLU A 1229 -9.22 0.24 -29.87
CA GLU A 1229 -8.97 -0.80 -28.89
C GLU A 1229 -8.68 -2.10 -29.67
N ARG A 1230 -7.48 -2.68 -29.48
CA ARG A 1230 -7.24 -4.04 -29.96
C ARG A 1230 -8.30 -4.90 -29.28
N ALA A 1231 -9.20 -5.48 -30.07
CA ALA A 1231 -10.15 -6.45 -29.56
C ALA A 1231 -9.38 -7.47 -28.72
N THR A 1232 -9.67 -7.47 -27.42
CA THR A 1232 -9.09 -8.29 -26.37
C THR A 1232 -9.17 -9.77 -26.70
#